data_AF-A0A3D0SN06-F1
#
_entry.id   AF-A0A3D0SN06-F1
#
_cell.length_a   1.000
_cell.length_b   1.000
_cell.length_c   1.000
_cell.angle_alpha   90.00
_cell.angle_beta   90.00
_cell.angle_gamma   90.00
#
_symmetry.space_group_name_H-M   'P 1'
#
loop_
_entity.id
_entity.type
_entity.pdbx_description
1 polymer ?
#
loop_
_entity_poly.entity_id
_entity_poly.type
_entity_poly.pdbx_seq_one_letter_code
_entity_poly.pdbx_strand_id
1 'polypeptide(L)'
;MIKPTRWASFRPLPRKTLLVTTIAVLLSILAITLLLWHLNTSPFANFFSAKPGWKAEPIKIAVANAFSGPNAASGIAMLRGAQLLADKVNAEGGIHGHPLVLQPFDDLRSAKQAEKVAEQIGSVGSDVVAVIGHGSSTASRAAGHLYRLYKVPAVTPTSTNPNVTQFNPWYFRVIFNDDLQASILAHYIKSVLNFQSAAVVHLADTYAATLNRTFGFTAEAIGLHIRHQIVLSNQPQPDEIDAAADLLATDSKTQAILLILRPPQAKPLVQALHQRGVTAQLLGTDSLALAGFAAEQGEEPVAALEPPPHFTDGMYIAAPFIPDTATAAARQFLHDYATIYREDPIWSAIYAYDSARVISEALRRLPAIDLTDVSSLREATRAQLAAMNTAAHAAVGLMGPLYFNTEGDVIRPVYIARAKGGHITPATRQLQLVDNPELVSTLRAQGENIIDLGDSLLQIVQVVYTGIHWNKLQAIDEKARTFQADFDVWFRYSGALDIENLVFPDAVTPIRLAKPTVVRDLLGEHYRAFRVQGTFLYTTTHRNLIDGNEYFTIQFHHAHLDQSRLVFVTDSQNMGLSEGYRGWSQILRAEQVLAADSGWVIKEGAVYQEIHNRSTLGDPLFPMIALPYSYFYANIQGHQGEVSLQRQLARFLPDRFSVPWFIFFGALFLSSWTPWLQHRYPVPMALVRLVTSACLLYLLENLFNALYAERLELYQLELMLLFFKSLWWLLPALFVVALLPPLVWRPIERRTRYPVPNVARTFVNLVVFGIAGVCILAFVFDRPLTTIWAASGLLTLILGIALQNLILDAFSGLVLNLEQPFTLSQWIGIATRWHGRQFGRVEELNWRTTRLWTRDNNLVVIPNSIISNAAITNYSRPTYPSRMEIPVVLEFSVPVEHAQQVLEESARQAVVSGAVLGEQPIRVVVDTLESYGVRYKIQVYHHPEMVSPEVVKTAVNRAVMTRLQAEGLKVALPLDPLLIRRGSS
;
A
#
# COMPACT_ATOMS: atom_id res chain seq x y z
N MET A 1 31.55 -12.83 -69.80
CA MET A 1 31.76 -11.37 -69.82
C MET A 1 30.73 -10.71 -68.94
N ILE A 2 31.16 -10.06 -67.84
CA ILE A 2 30.64 -8.86 -67.15
C ILE A 2 31.51 -8.76 -65.87
N LYS A 3 32.23 -7.64 -65.70
CA LYS A 3 33.27 -7.41 -64.67
C LYS A 3 32.66 -7.22 -63.26
N PRO A 4 33.39 -7.54 -62.17
CA PRO A 4 32.97 -7.19 -60.82
C PRO A 4 33.33 -5.72 -60.52
N THR A 5 32.32 -4.91 -60.16
CA THR A 5 32.50 -3.54 -59.69
C THR A 5 32.94 -3.52 -58.23
N ARG A 6 33.94 -2.68 -57.96
CA ARG A 6 34.64 -2.48 -56.69
C ARG A 6 33.68 -2.13 -55.56
N TRP A 7 33.92 -2.73 -54.39
CA TRP A 7 33.38 -2.31 -53.11
C TRP A 7 33.72 -0.84 -52.84
N ALA A 8 32.69 -0.01 -52.71
CA ALA A 8 32.83 1.33 -52.15
C ALA A 8 33.11 1.18 -50.64
N SER A 9 34.32 1.53 -50.23
CA SER A 9 34.68 1.75 -48.83
C SER A 9 33.69 2.74 -48.21
N PHE A 10 32.85 2.28 -47.28
CA PHE A 10 32.12 3.16 -46.37
C PHE A 10 33.18 3.93 -45.57
N ARG A 11 33.44 5.19 -45.97
CA ARG A 11 34.26 6.10 -45.18
C ARG A 11 33.58 6.23 -43.81
N PRO A 12 34.30 6.03 -42.69
CA PRO A 12 33.76 6.41 -41.39
C PRO A 12 33.45 7.91 -41.47
N LEU A 13 32.24 8.30 -41.07
CA LEU A 13 31.89 9.70 -40.91
C LEU A 13 33.02 10.37 -40.11
N PRO A 14 33.57 11.51 -40.58
CA PRO A 14 34.69 12.17 -39.91
C PRO A 14 34.45 12.24 -38.41
N ARG A 15 35.48 12.00 -37.57
CA ARG A 15 35.37 12.18 -36.11
C ARG A 15 34.74 13.54 -35.76
N LYS A 16 34.97 14.55 -36.61
CA LYS A 16 34.30 15.85 -36.53
C LYS A 16 32.80 15.76 -36.74
N THR A 17 32.27 14.99 -37.68
CA THR A 17 30.82 14.80 -37.87
C THR A 17 30.19 14.01 -36.74
N LEU A 18 30.87 12.99 -36.20
CA LEU A 18 30.39 12.23 -35.05
C LEU A 18 30.39 13.09 -33.77
N LEU A 19 31.43 13.89 -33.56
CA LEU A 19 31.53 14.86 -32.48
C LEU A 19 30.48 15.97 -32.68
N VAL A 20 30.29 16.46 -33.89
CA VAL A 20 29.27 17.47 -34.24
C VAL A 20 27.87 16.91 -34.09
N THR A 21 27.59 15.64 -34.38
CA THR A 21 26.28 15.03 -34.11
C THR A 21 26.08 14.70 -32.64
N THR A 22 27.14 14.31 -31.91
CA THR A 22 27.03 14.04 -30.46
C THR A 22 26.90 15.35 -29.69
N ILE A 23 27.64 16.39 -30.09
CA ILE A 23 27.51 17.76 -29.60
C ILE A 23 26.18 18.34 -30.08
N ALA A 24 25.70 18.08 -31.29
CA ALA A 24 24.38 18.55 -31.73
C ALA A 24 23.26 17.83 -30.98
N VAL A 25 23.38 16.54 -30.65
CA VAL A 25 22.41 15.82 -29.81
C VAL A 25 22.50 16.28 -28.36
N LEU A 26 23.69 16.48 -27.80
CA LEU A 26 23.87 17.03 -26.46
C LEU A 26 23.45 18.50 -26.37
N LEU A 27 23.67 19.29 -27.42
CA LEU A 27 23.18 20.67 -27.56
C LEU A 27 21.71 20.70 -27.93
N SER A 28 21.14 19.65 -28.53
CA SER A 28 19.68 19.53 -28.71
C SER A 28 19.04 19.09 -27.42
N ILE A 29 19.66 18.21 -26.64
CA ILE A 29 19.21 17.82 -25.30
C ILE A 29 19.38 19.00 -24.35
N LEU A 30 20.50 19.74 -24.43
CA LEU A 30 20.78 20.96 -23.66
C LEU A 30 19.90 22.10 -24.16
N ALA A 31 19.68 22.29 -25.46
CA ALA A 31 18.75 23.29 -25.98
C ALA A 31 17.32 22.89 -25.73
N ILE A 32 16.95 21.61 -25.67
CA ILE A 32 15.61 21.18 -25.23
C ILE A 32 15.51 21.31 -23.71
N THR A 33 16.55 21.06 -22.91
CA THR A 33 16.51 21.32 -21.46
C THR A 33 16.61 22.80 -21.12
N LEU A 34 17.28 23.62 -21.93
CA LEU A 34 17.36 25.09 -21.82
C LEU A 34 16.11 25.73 -22.41
N LEU A 35 15.55 25.23 -23.51
CA LEU A 35 14.25 25.66 -24.06
C LEU A 35 13.14 25.18 -23.15
N LEU A 36 13.23 24.01 -22.51
CA LEU A 36 12.34 23.60 -21.43
C LEU A 36 12.62 24.41 -20.18
N TRP A 37 13.85 24.80 -19.83
CA TRP A 37 14.14 25.73 -18.74
C TRP A 37 13.59 27.12 -19.03
N HIS A 38 13.62 27.57 -20.29
CA HIS A 38 13.21 28.90 -20.73
C HIS A 38 11.69 28.98 -21.01
N LEU A 39 11.07 27.93 -21.56
CA LEU A 39 9.61 27.70 -21.57
C LEU A 39 9.08 27.48 -20.14
N ASN A 40 9.92 26.93 -19.25
CA ASN A 40 9.74 26.92 -17.79
C ASN A 40 10.22 28.22 -17.12
N THR A 41 10.50 29.30 -17.88
CA THR A 41 10.58 30.68 -17.38
C THR A 41 9.51 31.61 -17.98
N SER A 42 8.86 31.23 -19.08
CA SER A 42 7.66 31.88 -19.60
C SER A 42 6.94 30.95 -20.58
N PRO A 43 5.67 30.50 -20.39
CA PRO A 43 4.69 30.65 -19.30
C PRO A 43 4.45 29.36 -18.47
N PHE A 44 5.28 28.31 -18.60
CA PHE A 44 5.14 27.04 -17.83
C PHE A 44 5.84 27.06 -16.45
N ALA A 45 6.69 28.07 -16.19
CA ALA A 45 7.26 28.36 -14.87
C ALA A 45 6.21 28.52 -13.76
N ASN A 46 5.03 28.99 -14.17
CA ASN A 46 3.88 29.21 -13.30
C ASN A 46 3.15 27.91 -12.92
N PHE A 47 3.55 26.75 -13.47
CA PHE A 47 2.89 25.47 -13.21
C PHE A 47 3.71 24.51 -12.35
N PHE A 48 5.04 24.59 -12.32
CA PHE A 48 5.88 23.54 -11.70
C PHE A 48 6.95 24.01 -10.68
N SER A 49 7.02 25.31 -10.32
CA SER A 49 7.63 25.78 -9.05
C SER A 49 6.60 26.14 -7.98
N ALA A 50 5.35 25.85 -8.27
CA ALA A 50 4.25 26.06 -7.37
C ALA A 50 4.21 24.94 -6.29
N LYS A 51 4.58 25.25 -5.03
CA LYS A 51 3.54 25.11 -3.97
C LYS A 51 2.26 25.61 -4.62
N PRO A 52 1.12 24.88 -4.70
CA PRO A 52 -0.03 25.22 -5.57
C PRO A 52 -0.04 26.73 -5.68
N GLY A 53 0.39 27.23 -6.84
CA GLY A 53 0.85 28.60 -6.96
C GLY A 53 -0.44 29.34 -6.90
N TRP A 54 -0.86 29.65 -5.67
CA TRP A 54 -2.23 29.94 -5.38
C TRP A 54 -2.52 31.17 -6.21
N LYS A 55 -3.25 30.97 -7.31
CA LYS A 55 -3.61 32.08 -8.20
C LYS A 55 -4.49 33.05 -7.42
N ALA A 56 -5.24 32.49 -6.48
CA ALA A 56 -6.08 33.18 -5.54
C ALA A 56 -5.27 33.60 -4.31
N GLU A 57 -5.52 34.81 -3.83
CA GLU A 57 -4.87 35.36 -2.65
C GLU A 57 -5.20 34.55 -1.38
N PRO A 58 -4.31 34.47 -0.39
CA PRO A 58 -4.55 33.73 0.84
C PRO A 58 -5.65 34.33 1.71
N ILE A 59 -6.53 33.47 2.23
CA ILE A 59 -7.42 33.81 3.35
C ILE A 59 -6.56 33.85 4.62
N LYS A 60 -6.44 35.02 5.22
CA LYS A 60 -5.65 35.22 6.44
C LYS A 60 -6.53 35.12 7.67
N ILE A 61 -6.17 34.22 8.57
CA ILE A 61 -6.83 34.02 9.87
C ILE A 61 -5.83 34.38 10.96
N ALA A 62 -6.19 35.33 11.82
CA ALA A 62 -5.35 35.71 12.94
C ALA A 62 -5.42 34.64 14.03
N VAL A 63 -4.29 34.35 14.67
CA VAL A 63 -4.21 33.51 15.86
C VAL A 63 -3.67 34.38 16.99
N ALA A 64 -4.52 34.77 17.94
CA ALA A 64 -4.16 35.74 18.99
C ALA A 64 -4.00 35.07 20.35
N ASN A 65 -2.78 35.06 20.89
CA ASN A 65 -2.45 34.52 22.22
C ASN A 65 -1.06 35.01 22.66
N ALA A 66 -0.58 34.61 23.84
CA ALA A 66 0.81 34.85 24.24
C ALA A 66 1.76 33.95 23.45
N PHE A 67 2.58 34.56 22.60
CA PHE A 67 3.66 33.87 21.87
C PHE A 67 5.05 34.13 22.47
N SER A 68 5.14 35.05 23.42
CA SER A 68 6.34 35.32 24.21
C SER A 68 6.05 35.33 25.72
N GLY A 69 7.12 35.34 26.52
CA GLY A 69 7.03 35.33 27.98
C GLY A 69 6.61 33.97 28.57
N PRO A 70 6.20 33.92 29.86
CA PRO A 70 5.97 32.68 30.60
C PRO A 70 4.79 31.84 30.07
N ASN A 71 3.92 32.41 29.23
CA ASN A 71 2.75 31.74 28.68
C ASN A 71 2.94 31.27 27.21
N ALA A 72 4.14 31.44 26.63
CA ALA A 72 4.41 31.17 25.22
C ALA A 72 4.07 29.72 24.79
N ALA A 73 4.31 28.74 25.67
CA ALA A 73 4.00 27.33 25.39
C ALA A 73 2.53 27.11 25.01
N SER A 74 1.61 27.79 25.70
CA SER A 74 0.17 27.71 25.39
C SER A 74 -0.17 28.33 24.03
N GLY A 75 0.44 29.46 23.67
CA GLY A 75 0.21 30.10 22.37
C GLY A 75 0.77 29.25 21.23
N ILE A 76 1.97 28.69 21.40
CA ILE A 76 2.61 27.79 20.43
C ILE A 76 1.75 26.55 20.19
N ALA A 77 1.25 25.90 21.26
CA ALA A 77 0.38 24.73 21.13
C ALA A 77 -0.92 25.05 20.39
N MET A 78 -1.54 26.19 20.69
CA MET A 78 -2.74 26.69 20.01
C MET A 78 -2.48 26.92 18.52
N LEU A 79 -1.39 27.61 18.17
CA LEU A 79 -1.01 27.86 16.78
C LEU A 79 -0.74 26.56 16.02
N ARG A 80 0.02 25.62 16.61
CA ARG A 80 0.31 24.30 16.03
C ARG A 80 -0.97 23.48 15.81
N GLY A 81 -1.89 23.48 16.78
CA GLY A 81 -3.18 22.81 16.65
C GLY A 81 -4.01 23.35 15.48
N ALA A 82 -4.14 24.67 15.38
CA ALA A 82 -4.81 25.31 14.24
C ALA A 82 -4.06 25.08 12.91
N GLN A 83 -2.73 25.06 12.93
CA GLN A 83 -1.89 24.87 11.75
C GLN A 83 -2.08 23.49 11.13
N LEU A 84 -2.22 22.42 11.93
CA LEU A 84 -2.51 21.08 11.40
C LEU A 84 -3.79 21.05 10.57
N LEU A 85 -4.82 21.80 10.99
CA LEU A 85 -6.01 21.92 10.17
C LEU A 85 -5.72 22.72 8.89
N ALA A 86 -5.08 23.89 9.01
CA ALA A 86 -4.80 24.74 7.86
C ALA A 86 -3.99 23.98 6.79
N ASP A 87 -3.01 23.18 7.22
CA ASP A 87 -2.20 22.33 6.35
C ASP A 87 -3.06 21.26 5.66
N LYS A 88 -4.00 20.63 6.39
CA LYS A 88 -4.96 19.67 5.83
C LYS A 88 -5.86 20.32 4.78
N VAL A 89 -6.45 21.48 5.10
CA VAL A 89 -7.31 22.23 4.16
C VAL A 89 -6.53 22.67 2.92
N ASN A 90 -5.29 23.12 3.10
CA ASN A 90 -4.42 23.53 1.98
C ASN A 90 -4.00 22.34 1.11
N ALA A 91 -3.76 21.17 1.69
CA ALA A 91 -3.48 19.93 0.95
C ALA A 91 -4.72 19.46 0.16
N GLU A 92 -5.92 19.72 0.64
CA GLU A 92 -7.20 19.48 -0.04
C GLU A 92 -7.52 20.51 -1.15
N GLY A 93 -6.61 21.45 -1.44
CA GLY A 93 -6.80 22.47 -2.48
C GLY A 93 -7.39 23.78 -1.98
N GLY A 94 -7.45 24.00 -0.67
CA GLY A 94 -7.85 25.26 -0.04
C GLY A 94 -9.37 25.42 0.06
N ILE A 95 -9.82 26.64 0.33
CA ILE A 95 -11.24 27.01 0.37
C ILE A 95 -11.54 27.80 -0.91
N HIS A 96 -12.36 27.24 -1.79
CA HIS A 96 -12.65 27.83 -3.11
C HIS A 96 -11.38 28.14 -3.91
N GLY A 97 -10.33 27.34 -3.74
CA GLY A 97 -9.03 27.56 -4.37
C GLY A 97 -8.15 28.62 -3.72
N HIS A 98 -8.54 29.17 -2.55
CA HIS A 98 -7.71 30.06 -1.74
C HIS A 98 -7.02 29.28 -0.59
N PRO A 99 -5.73 29.50 -0.34
CA PRO A 99 -5.07 28.91 0.82
C PRO A 99 -5.52 29.58 2.11
N LEU A 100 -5.55 28.80 3.19
CA LEU A 100 -5.58 29.34 4.54
C LEU A 100 -4.17 29.64 5.03
N VAL A 101 -3.96 30.86 5.54
CA VAL A 101 -2.71 31.27 6.20
C VAL A 101 -3.02 31.75 7.61
N LEU A 102 -2.38 31.12 8.60
CA LEU A 102 -2.48 31.54 9.99
C LEU A 102 -1.43 32.60 10.30
N GLN A 103 -1.85 33.68 10.95
CA GLN A 103 -0.99 34.79 11.33
C GLN A 103 -0.95 34.94 12.85
N PRO A 104 0.18 34.70 13.53
CA PRO A 104 0.27 34.85 14.97
C PRO A 104 0.29 36.33 15.39
N PHE A 105 -0.51 36.69 16.38
CA PHE A 105 -0.51 37.99 17.04
C PHE A 105 -0.27 37.83 18.54
N ASP A 106 0.81 38.43 19.05
CA ASP A 106 1.20 38.32 20.45
C ASP A 106 0.43 39.32 21.33
N ASP A 107 -0.52 38.81 22.12
CA ASP A 107 -1.34 39.59 23.04
C ASP A 107 -0.80 39.59 24.49
N LEU A 108 0.27 38.82 24.76
CA LEU A 108 0.87 38.61 26.09
C LEU A 108 -0.14 38.16 27.17
N ARG A 109 -1.33 37.69 26.78
CA ARG A 109 -2.51 37.46 27.63
C ARG A 109 -2.89 38.67 28.50
N SER A 110 -2.69 39.89 27.99
CA SER A 110 -2.99 41.14 28.71
C SER A 110 -4.09 41.94 28.02
N ALA A 111 -4.95 42.61 28.79
CA ALA A 111 -6.05 43.41 28.24
C ALA A 111 -5.55 44.52 27.29
N LYS A 112 -4.57 45.31 27.73
CA LYS A 112 -4.04 46.45 26.97
C LYS A 112 -3.39 46.05 25.65
N GLN A 113 -2.64 44.94 25.64
CA GLN A 113 -1.99 44.47 24.41
C GLN A 113 -3.03 43.79 23.48
N ALA A 114 -4.01 43.08 24.05
CA ALA A 114 -5.10 42.50 23.29
C ALA A 114 -5.95 43.55 22.55
N GLU A 115 -6.20 44.71 23.17
CA GLU A 115 -6.87 45.84 22.51
C GLU A 115 -6.08 46.33 21.29
N LYS A 116 -4.76 46.53 21.44
CA LYS A 116 -3.90 46.93 20.32
C LYS A 116 -3.88 45.91 19.18
N VAL A 117 -3.83 44.61 19.53
CA VAL A 117 -3.91 43.51 18.56
C VAL A 117 -5.26 43.54 17.83
N ALA A 118 -6.36 43.74 18.56
CA ALA A 118 -7.69 43.82 17.96
C ALA A 118 -7.88 45.06 17.08
N GLU A 119 -7.33 46.21 17.47
CA GLU A 119 -7.27 47.42 16.63
C GLU A 119 -6.47 47.16 15.35
N GLN A 120 -5.31 46.51 15.45
CA GLN A 120 -4.49 46.16 14.29
C GLN A 120 -5.25 45.23 13.34
N ILE A 121 -5.89 44.18 13.86
CA ILE A 121 -6.68 43.22 13.07
C ILE A 121 -7.92 43.86 12.46
N GLY A 122 -8.61 44.74 13.20
CA GLY A 122 -9.85 45.38 12.78
C GLY A 122 -9.67 46.62 11.89
N SER A 123 -8.47 47.20 11.87
CA SER A 123 -8.16 48.44 11.14
C SER A 123 -8.46 48.37 9.64
N VAL A 124 -8.80 49.52 9.06
CA VAL A 124 -9.05 49.66 7.61
C VAL A 124 -7.77 49.28 6.85
N GLY A 125 -7.89 48.33 5.92
CA GLY A 125 -6.75 47.78 5.16
C GLY A 125 -6.19 46.47 5.71
N SER A 126 -6.68 46.00 6.87
CA SER A 126 -6.40 44.63 7.34
C SER A 126 -7.13 43.60 6.47
N ASP A 127 -6.40 42.57 6.06
CA ASP A 127 -6.89 41.45 5.25
C ASP A 127 -7.22 40.20 6.06
N VAL A 128 -7.24 40.32 7.40
CA VAL A 128 -7.66 39.24 8.29
C VAL A 128 -9.16 39.01 8.20
N VAL A 129 -9.58 37.78 7.91
CA VAL A 129 -10.99 37.42 7.72
C VAL A 129 -11.67 36.96 9.02
N ALA A 130 -10.92 36.30 9.91
CA ALA A 130 -11.42 35.89 11.21
C ALA A 130 -10.28 35.74 12.22
N VAL A 131 -10.64 35.60 13.50
CA VAL A 131 -9.68 35.45 14.61
C VAL A 131 -9.90 34.11 15.32
N ILE A 132 -8.84 33.36 15.54
CA ILE A 132 -8.76 32.26 16.50
C ILE A 132 -8.09 32.82 17.75
N GLY A 133 -8.85 32.93 18.83
CA GLY A 133 -8.39 33.58 20.05
C GLY A 133 -9.45 34.50 20.64
N HIS A 134 -9.14 35.27 21.67
CA HIS A 134 -7.85 35.28 22.35
C HIS A 134 -7.70 34.07 23.28
N GLY A 135 -6.47 33.78 23.70
CA GLY A 135 -6.17 32.60 24.52
C GLY A 135 -6.54 32.72 26.01
N SER A 136 -6.94 33.91 26.48
CA SER A 136 -7.30 34.16 27.88
C SER A 136 -8.59 34.98 27.99
N SER A 137 -9.42 34.69 28.99
CA SER A 137 -10.66 35.43 29.23
C SER A 137 -10.44 36.95 29.38
N THR A 138 -9.34 37.37 30.02
CA THR A 138 -8.97 38.78 30.16
C THR A 138 -8.70 39.45 28.81
N ALA A 139 -7.89 38.81 27.95
CA ALA A 139 -7.61 39.32 26.61
C ALA A 139 -8.84 39.28 25.70
N SER A 140 -9.62 38.19 25.74
CA SER A 140 -10.80 38.00 24.90
C SER A 140 -11.88 39.04 25.17
N ARG A 141 -12.13 39.39 26.44
CA ARG A 141 -13.08 40.45 26.80
C ARG A 141 -12.61 41.83 26.34
N ALA A 142 -11.31 42.13 26.52
CA ALA A 142 -10.73 43.39 26.10
C ALA A 142 -10.76 43.55 24.57
N ALA A 143 -10.39 42.52 23.80
CA ALA A 143 -10.46 42.53 22.34
C ALA A 143 -11.90 42.46 21.79
N GLY A 144 -12.81 41.78 22.49
CA GLY A 144 -14.13 41.42 21.96
C GLY A 144 -15.01 42.60 21.59
N HIS A 145 -14.99 43.69 22.36
CA HIS A 145 -15.76 44.89 22.04
C HIS A 145 -15.25 45.58 20.75
N LEU A 146 -13.95 45.50 20.48
CA LEU A 146 -13.33 46.01 19.25
C LEU A 146 -13.68 45.12 18.05
N TYR A 147 -13.66 43.79 18.20
CA TYR A 147 -14.13 42.90 17.13
C TYR A 147 -15.60 43.12 16.79
N ARG A 148 -16.45 43.44 17.78
CA ARG A 148 -17.83 43.87 17.53
C ARG A 148 -17.90 45.18 16.76
N LEU A 149 -17.05 46.16 17.11
CA LEU A 149 -16.99 47.47 16.46
C LEU A 149 -16.50 47.37 15.01
N TYR A 150 -15.41 46.63 14.79
CA TYR A 150 -14.78 46.42 13.48
C TYR A 150 -15.40 45.29 12.67
N LYS A 151 -16.45 44.65 13.19
CA LYS A 151 -17.17 43.55 12.53
C LYS A 151 -16.24 42.41 12.11
N VAL A 152 -15.43 41.90 13.03
CA VAL A 152 -14.52 40.76 12.81
C VAL A 152 -15.03 39.56 13.60
N PRO A 153 -15.32 38.40 12.96
CA PRO A 153 -15.70 37.21 13.69
C PRO A 153 -14.50 36.62 14.43
N ALA A 154 -14.69 36.30 15.71
CA ALA A 154 -13.68 35.67 16.55
C ALA A 154 -14.21 34.36 17.15
N VAL A 155 -13.36 33.34 17.21
CA VAL A 155 -13.65 32.04 17.83
C VAL A 155 -12.54 31.71 18.84
N THR A 156 -12.85 31.76 20.13
CA THR A 156 -11.86 31.41 21.17
C THR A 156 -11.81 29.89 21.44
N PRO A 157 -10.61 29.30 21.50
CA PRO A 157 -10.44 27.89 21.86
C PRO A 157 -10.36 27.65 23.37
N THR A 158 -10.11 28.67 24.20
CA THR A 158 -9.70 28.48 25.61
C THR A 158 -10.31 29.46 26.61
N SER A 159 -11.03 30.50 26.18
CA SER A 159 -11.60 31.47 27.12
C SER A 159 -12.98 31.04 27.60
N THR A 160 -13.10 30.79 28.90
CA THR A 160 -14.29 30.21 29.52
C THR A 160 -15.21 31.24 30.19
N ASN A 161 -14.80 32.50 30.36
CA ASN A 161 -15.65 33.50 31.01
C ASN A 161 -16.92 33.80 30.18
N PRO A 162 -18.13 33.77 30.74
CA PRO A 162 -19.39 33.96 30.01
C PRO A 162 -19.42 35.29 29.23
N ASN A 163 -18.89 36.37 29.81
CA ASN A 163 -18.88 37.71 29.18
C ASN A 163 -18.05 37.84 27.90
N VAL A 164 -17.34 36.79 27.46
CA VAL A 164 -16.61 36.80 26.19
C VAL A 164 -17.58 36.81 25.00
N THR A 165 -18.63 35.99 25.09
CA THR A 165 -19.63 35.78 24.03
C THR A 165 -20.95 36.47 24.38
N GLN A 166 -21.28 36.56 25.68
CA GLN A 166 -22.48 37.25 26.14
C GLN A 166 -22.49 38.72 25.66
N PHE A 167 -23.60 39.13 25.04
CA PHE A 167 -23.79 40.46 24.43
C PHE A 167 -22.81 40.80 23.30
N ASN A 168 -22.12 39.81 22.74
CA ASN A 168 -21.18 39.99 21.63
C ASN A 168 -21.45 38.99 20.51
N PRO A 169 -22.32 39.33 19.55
CA PRO A 169 -22.71 38.38 18.50
C PRO A 169 -21.64 38.24 17.39
N TRP A 170 -20.42 38.73 17.63
CA TRP A 170 -19.25 38.56 16.77
C TRP A 170 -18.21 37.63 17.39
N TYR A 171 -18.47 37.11 18.59
CA TYR A 171 -17.57 36.23 19.31
C TYR A 171 -18.26 34.89 19.56
N PHE A 172 -17.54 33.81 19.27
CA PHE A 172 -17.97 32.44 19.51
C PHE A 172 -16.91 31.71 20.33
N ARG A 173 -17.27 30.61 20.97
CA ARG A 173 -16.31 29.72 21.66
C ARG A 173 -16.58 28.26 21.35
N VAL A 174 -15.50 27.48 21.24
CA VAL A 174 -15.57 26.02 21.03
C VAL A 174 -15.30 25.22 22.30
N ILE A 175 -15.18 25.90 23.44
CA ILE A 175 -15.04 25.32 24.79
C ILE A 175 -16.24 25.73 25.66
N PHE A 176 -16.58 24.92 26.68
CA PHE A 176 -17.63 25.28 27.64
C PHE A 176 -17.30 26.57 28.41
N ASN A 177 -18.32 27.18 29.02
CA ASN A 177 -18.16 28.38 29.83
C ASN A 177 -18.07 28.08 31.34
N ASP A 178 -17.64 29.08 32.11
CA ASP A 178 -17.46 28.99 33.56
C ASP A 178 -18.78 28.68 34.28
N ASP A 179 -19.90 29.25 33.83
CA ASP A 179 -21.20 29.07 34.48
C ASP A 179 -21.68 27.62 34.40
N LEU A 180 -21.54 27.00 33.23
CA LEU A 180 -21.85 25.59 33.02
C LEU A 180 -20.93 24.68 33.85
N GLN A 181 -19.63 24.95 33.87
CA GLN A 181 -18.67 24.20 34.67
C GLN A 181 -19.00 24.28 36.18
N ALA A 182 -19.25 25.48 36.70
CA ALA A 182 -19.59 25.67 38.11
C ALA A 182 -20.89 24.96 38.49
N SER A 183 -21.91 25.05 37.64
CA SER A 183 -23.19 24.37 37.85
C SER A 183 -23.01 22.84 37.87
N ILE A 184 -22.27 22.29 36.90
CA ILE A 184 -21.97 20.86 36.83
C ILE A 184 -21.20 20.39 38.07
N LEU A 185 -20.20 21.14 38.53
CA LEU A 185 -19.44 20.77 39.74
C LEU A 185 -20.31 20.76 41.00
N ALA A 186 -21.23 21.73 41.17
CA ALA A 186 -22.18 21.73 42.29
C ALA A 186 -23.11 20.51 42.23
N HIS A 187 -23.69 20.22 41.07
CA HIS A 187 -24.52 19.04 40.85
C HIS A 187 -23.75 17.74 41.00
N TYR A 188 -22.49 17.69 40.61
CA TYR A 188 -21.64 16.51 40.76
C TYR A 188 -21.41 16.20 42.24
N ILE A 189 -21.08 17.20 43.05
CA ILE A 189 -20.92 17.05 44.51
C ILE A 189 -22.23 16.55 45.15
N LYS A 190 -23.36 17.19 44.83
CA LYS A 190 -24.64 16.90 45.47
C LYS A 190 -25.29 15.59 44.99
N SER A 191 -25.28 15.33 43.69
CA SER A 191 -26.14 14.33 43.03
C SER A 191 -25.37 13.10 42.57
N VAL A 192 -24.06 13.23 42.30
CA VAL A 192 -23.22 12.09 41.89
C VAL A 192 -22.42 11.54 43.08
N LEU A 193 -21.75 12.42 43.82
CA LEU A 193 -21.00 12.06 45.03
C LEU A 193 -21.88 11.96 46.29
N ASN A 194 -23.12 12.44 46.22
CA ASN A 194 -24.10 12.44 47.32
C ASN A 194 -23.68 13.21 48.57
N PHE A 195 -22.78 14.19 48.42
CA PHE A 195 -22.35 15.05 49.52
C PHE A 195 -23.32 16.20 49.76
N GLN A 196 -23.52 16.53 51.03
CA GLN A 196 -24.46 17.54 51.51
C GLN A 196 -23.78 18.86 51.87
N SER A 197 -22.45 18.85 52.04
CA SER A 197 -21.67 20.02 52.41
C SER A 197 -20.40 20.15 51.56
N ALA A 198 -20.01 21.40 51.29
CA ALA A 198 -18.77 21.71 50.61
C ALA A 198 -18.09 22.96 51.19
N ALA A 199 -16.79 23.09 50.93
CA ALA A 199 -16.05 24.34 51.05
C ALA A 199 -15.56 24.78 49.67
N VAL A 200 -15.34 26.08 49.49
CA VAL A 200 -14.77 26.64 48.26
C VAL A 200 -13.49 27.40 48.62
N VAL A 201 -12.40 27.11 47.93
CA VAL A 201 -11.16 27.88 47.98
C VAL A 201 -10.91 28.47 46.61
N HIS A 202 -10.81 29.79 46.51
CA HIS A 202 -10.72 30.47 45.22
C HIS A 202 -9.71 31.63 45.25
N LEU A 203 -9.12 31.94 44.09
CA LEU A 203 -8.23 33.10 43.96
C LEU A 203 -9.01 34.43 43.99
N ALA A 204 -8.33 35.50 44.41
CA ALA A 204 -8.78 36.88 44.32
C ALA A 204 -8.64 37.44 42.88
N ASP A 205 -9.23 36.75 41.90
CA ASP A 205 -9.28 37.20 40.50
C ASP A 205 -10.70 37.11 39.89
N THR A 206 -10.89 37.76 38.75
CA THR A 206 -12.21 37.86 38.09
C THR A 206 -12.73 36.53 37.54
N TYR A 207 -11.83 35.60 37.19
CA TYR A 207 -12.20 34.27 36.72
C TYR A 207 -12.75 33.44 37.88
N ALA A 208 -11.98 33.35 38.97
CA ALA A 208 -12.33 32.61 40.16
C ALA A 208 -13.60 33.17 40.84
N ALA A 209 -13.77 34.49 40.84
CA ALA A 209 -14.97 35.14 41.36
C ALA A 209 -16.24 34.81 40.57
N THR A 210 -16.14 34.62 39.24
CA THR A 210 -17.28 34.25 38.39
C THR A 210 -17.73 32.82 38.72
N LEU A 211 -16.78 31.87 38.72
CA LEU A 211 -17.05 30.47 39.07
C LEU A 211 -17.61 30.32 40.49
N ASN A 212 -17.01 30.99 41.48
CA ASN A 212 -17.47 30.92 42.87
C ASN A 212 -18.92 31.43 43.01
N ARG A 213 -19.27 32.51 42.31
CA ARG A 213 -20.62 33.07 42.32
C ARG A 213 -21.63 32.06 41.78
N THR A 214 -21.40 31.52 40.58
CA THR A 214 -22.34 30.58 39.94
C THR A 214 -22.43 29.27 40.70
N PHE A 215 -21.31 28.79 41.24
CA PHE A 215 -21.29 27.62 42.13
C PHE A 215 -22.10 27.87 43.40
N GLY A 216 -21.95 29.03 44.04
CA GLY A 216 -22.70 29.42 45.24
C GLY A 216 -24.21 29.49 44.99
N PHE A 217 -24.65 30.14 43.90
CA PHE A 217 -26.06 30.20 43.53
C PHE A 217 -26.63 28.81 43.24
N THR A 218 -25.90 27.98 42.49
CA THR A 218 -26.33 26.62 42.19
C THR A 218 -26.40 25.78 43.46
N ALA A 219 -25.39 25.88 44.34
CA ALA A 219 -25.33 25.18 45.61
C ALA A 219 -26.54 25.54 46.51
N GLU A 220 -26.91 26.82 46.59
CA GLU A 220 -28.09 27.25 47.32
C GLU A 220 -29.38 26.66 46.72
N ALA A 221 -29.53 26.73 45.39
CA ALA A 221 -30.71 26.22 44.68
C ALA A 221 -30.92 24.71 44.87
N ILE A 222 -29.85 23.93 44.95
CA ILE A 222 -29.90 22.46 45.09
C ILE A 222 -29.74 21.98 46.54
N GLY A 223 -29.63 22.90 47.50
CA GLY A 223 -29.45 22.59 48.92
C GLY A 223 -28.11 21.91 49.24
N LEU A 224 -27.01 22.31 48.60
CA LEU A 224 -25.63 21.98 48.97
C LEU A 224 -25.11 23.04 49.96
N HIS A 225 -24.81 22.65 51.19
CA HIS A 225 -24.41 23.59 52.24
C HIS A 225 -22.94 24.01 52.11
N ILE A 226 -22.69 25.26 51.71
CA ILE A 226 -21.33 25.82 51.69
C ILE A 226 -20.91 26.24 53.10
N ARG A 227 -19.99 25.50 53.70
CA ARG A 227 -19.52 25.70 55.09
C ARG A 227 -18.46 26.78 55.20
N HIS A 228 -17.57 26.83 54.21
CA HIS A 228 -16.47 27.79 54.15
C HIS A 228 -16.31 28.32 52.71
N GLN A 229 -16.09 29.63 52.58
CA GLN A 229 -15.59 30.26 51.37
C GLN A 229 -14.29 30.98 51.73
N ILE A 230 -13.18 30.50 51.19
CA ILE A 230 -11.83 30.99 51.48
C ILE A 230 -11.29 31.67 50.23
N VAL A 231 -10.82 32.90 50.39
CA VAL A 231 -10.19 33.67 49.31
C VAL A 231 -8.69 33.64 49.50
N LEU A 232 -7.95 33.20 48.48
CA LEU A 232 -6.50 33.29 48.44
C LEU A 232 -6.06 34.45 47.54
N SER A 233 -4.99 35.14 47.92
CA SER A 233 -4.33 36.12 47.06
C SER A 233 -3.74 35.45 45.81
N ASN A 234 -3.48 36.21 44.74
CA ASN A 234 -2.97 35.65 43.48
C ASN A 234 -1.56 35.05 43.61
N GLN A 235 -0.81 35.46 44.64
CA GLN A 235 0.48 34.90 45.03
C GLN A 235 0.46 34.69 46.55
N PRO A 236 -0.21 33.62 47.01
CA PRO A 236 -0.44 33.40 48.42
C PRO A 236 0.89 33.13 49.14
N GLN A 237 1.05 33.77 50.28
CA GLN A 237 2.18 33.48 51.18
C GLN A 237 1.93 32.13 51.88
N PRO A 238 2.98 31.42 52.33
CA PRO A 238 2.83 30.15 53.04
C PRO A 238 1.81 30.20 54.19
N ASP A 239 1.84 31.27 55.00
CA ASP A 239 0.89 31.48 56.11
C ASP A 239 -0.58 31.52 55.66
N GLU A 240 -0.85 32.04 54.45
CA GLU A 240 -2.20 32.11 53.88
C GLU A 240 -2.70 30.71 53.50
N ILE A 241 -1.80 29.87 52.96
CA ILE A 241 -2.08 28.47 52.60
C ILE A 241 -2.28 27.65 53.87
N ASP A 242 -1.41 27.81 54.86
CA ASP A 242 -1.48 27.10 56.13
C ASP A 242 -2.75 27.44 56.91
N ALA A 243 -3.14 28.72 56.98
CA ALA A 243 -4.38 29.14 57.61
C ALA A 243 -5.62 28.53 56.94
N ALA A 244 -5.63 28.47 55.60
CA ALA A 244 -6.71 27.83 54.86
C ALA A 244 -6.78 26.32 55.14
N ALA A 245 -5.62 25.65 55.18
CA ALA A 245 -5.55 24.21 55.43
C ALA A 245 -5.89 23.85 56.89
N ASP A 246 -5.47 24.65 57.87
CA ASP A 246 -5.82 24.51 59.29
C ASP A 246 -7.32 24.65 59.51
N LEU A 247 -7.94 25.68 58.91
CA LEU A 247 -9.39 25.87 58.99
C LEU A 247 -10.15 24.64 58.45
N LEU A 248 -9.77 24.16 57.27
CA LEU A 248 -10.42 23.00 56.63
C LEU A 248 -10.16 21.69 57.38
N ALA A 249 -8.99 21.53 58.03
CA ALA A 249 -8.68 20.37 58.86
C ALA A 249 -9.52 20.31 60.14
N THR A 250 -9.93 21.46 60.69
CA THR A 250 -10.77 21.49 61.90
C THR A 250 -12.26 21.23 61.64
N ASP A 251 -12.73 21.38 60.39
CA ASP A 251 -14.15 21.17 60.04
C ASP A 251 -14.39 19.78 59.40
N SER A 252 -14.44 18.75 60.24
CA SER A 252 -14.79 17.37 59.83
C SER A 252 -16.18 17.22 59.17
N LYS A 253 -17.03 18.25 59.21
CA LYS A 253 -18.34 18.26 58.55
C LYS A 253 -18.27 18.69 57.09
N THR A 254 -17.14 19.22 56.60
CA THR A 254 -16.95 19.51 55.17
C THR A 254 -16.67 18.19 54.43
N GLN A 255 -17.57 17.81 53.50
CA GLN A 255 -17.44 16.55 52.75
C GLN A 255 -16.69 16.73 51.42
N ALA A 256 -16.75 17.91 50.82
CA ALA A 256 -16.07 18.25 49.58
C ALA A 256 -15.37 19.61 49.65
N ILE A 257 -14.25 19.77 48.95
CA ILE A 257 -13.54 21.05 48.83
C ILE A 257 -13.36 21.33 47.34
N LEU A 258 -14.00 22.39 46.84
CA LEU A 258 -13.81 22.88 45.48
C LEU A 258 -12.64 23.87 45.44
N LEU A 259 -11.63 23.56 44.62
CA LEU A 259 -10.45 24.36 44.39
C LEU A 259 -10.58 25.11 43.06
N ILE A 260 -10.91 26.39 43.14
CA ILE A 260 -10.93 27.32 42.00
C ILE A 260 -9.59 28.05 41.96
N LEU A 261 -8.53 27.26 41.76
CA LEU A 261 -7.12 27.67 41.86
C LEU A 261 -6.38 27.34 40.56
N ARG A 262 -5.13 27.78 40.45
CA ARG A 262 -4.21 27.41 39.36
C ARG A 262 -3.13 26.49 39.91
N PRO A 263 -2.42 25.71 39.07
CA PRO A 263 -1.43 24.72 39.52
C PRO A 263 -0.43 25.25 40.58
N PRO A 264 0.16 26.45 40.45
CA PRO A 264 1.15 26.96 41.42
C PRO A 264 0.57 27.20 42.83
N GLN A 265 -0.72 27.54 42.94
CA GLN A 265 -1.39 27.76 44.23
C GLN A 265 -2.08 26.50 44.75
N ALA A 266 -2.58 25.66 43.84
CA ALA A 266 -3.27 24.43 44.19
C ALA A 266 -2.32 23.39 44.80
N LYS A 267 -1.13 23.20 44.24
CA LYS A 267 -0.16 22.20 44.70
C LYS A 267 0.18 22.33 46.19
N PRO A 268 0.69 23.49 46.68
CA PRO A 268 1.04 23.64 48.09
C PRO A 268 -0.18 23.50 49.02
N LEU A 269 -1.36 23.96 48.61
CA LEU A 269 -2.58 23.79 49.40
C LEU A 269 -3.02 22.32 49.50
N VAL A 270 -3.01 21.57 48.38
CA VAL A 270 -3.38 20.15 48.39
C VAL A 270 -2.41 19.35 49.28
N GLN A 271 -1.11 19.62 49.17
CA GLN A 271 -0.12 19.02 50.06
C GLN A 271 -0.37 19.36 51.54
N ALA A 272 -0.65 20.63 51.84
CA ALA A 272 -0.97 21.08 53.19
C ALA A 272 -2.24 20.42 53.77
N LEU A 273 -3.27 20.22 52.94
CA LEU A 273 -4.51 19.51 53.32
C LEU A 273 -4.23 18.03 53.61
N HIS A 274 -3.44 17.36 52.77
CA HIS A 274 -3.05 15.96 52.99
C HIS A 274 -2.20 15.78 54.25
N GLN A 275 -1.23 16.67 54.50
CA GLN A 275 -0.39 16.65 55.70
C GLN A 275 -1.21 16.81 56.99
N ARG A 276 -2.34 17.53 56.93
CA ARG A 276 -3.27 17.73 58.04
C ARG A 276 -4.36 16.65 58.14
N GLY A 277 -4.31 15.63 57.29
CA GLY A 277 -5.26 14.52 57.32
C GLY A 277 -6.68 14.88 56.89
N VAL A 278 -6.86 15.90 56.04
CA VAL A 278 -8.18 16.29 55.52
C VAL A 278 -8.73 15.16 54.64
N THR A 279 -9.88 14.61 55.05
CA THR A 279 -10.55 13.51 54.33
C THR A 279 -11.62 13.98 53.34
N ALA A 280 -11.90 15.28 53.30
CA ALA A 280 -12.88 15.85 52.37
C ALA A 280 -12.45 15.60 50.92
N GLN A 281 -13.40 15.24 50.06
CA GLN A 281 -13.12 14.99 48.65
C GLN A 281 -12.70 16.28 47.97
N LEU A 282 -11.51 16.29 47.39
CA LEU A 282 -11.00 17.44 46.65
C LEU A 282 -11.55 17.43 45.22
N LEU A 283 -12.01 18.61 44.77
CA LEU A 283 -12.46 18.85 43.40
C LEU A 283 -11.71 20.06 42.81
N GLY A 284 -11.45 20.03 41.50
CA GLY A 284 -10.79 21.09 40.75
C GLY A 284 -11.55 21.50 39.49
N THR A 285 -11.27 22.70 39.01
CA THR A 285 -11.76 23.23 37.73
C THR A 285 -10.83 22.86 36.56
N ASP A 286 -11.21 23.23 35.33
CA ASP A 286 -10.43 23.09 34.09
C ASP A 286 -8.99 23.60 34.19
N SER A 287 -8.75 24.64 35.01
CA SER A 287 -7.41 25.14 35.32
C SER A 287 -6.46 24.08 35.92
N LEU A 288 -6.97 23.08 36.62
CA LEU A 288 -6.18 21.98 37.20
C LEU A 288 -6.09 20.76 36.27
N ALA A 289 -6.85 20.75 35.16
CA ALA A 289 -6.71 19.77 34.09
C ALA A 289 -5.63 20.15 33.06
N LEU A 290 -4.96 21.30 33.22
CA LEU A 290 -3.82 21.68 32.39
C LEU A 290 -2.71 20.63 32.49
N ALA A 291 -2.15 20.26 31.33
CA ALA A 291 -1.03 19.33 31.23
C ALA A 291 0.10 19.81 32.15
N GLY A 292 0.46 18.99 33.12
CA GLY A 292 1.44 19.35 34.15
C GLY A 292 0.91 19.11 35.56
N PHE A 293 -0.27 19.61 35.96
CA PHE A 293 -0.65 19.56 37.39
C PHE A 293 -0.76 18.14 37.95
N ALA A 294 -1.43 17.25 37.22
CA ALA A 294 -1.48 15.84 37.61
C ALA A 294 -0.11 15.15 37.47
N ALA A 295 0.71 15.54 36.49
CA ALA A 295 2.02 14.93 36.21
C ALA A 295 3.18 15.53 37.02
N GLU A 296 2.94 16.63 37.75
CA GLU A 296 3.94 17.35 38.53
C GLU A 296 4.36 16.47 39.71
N GLN A 297 5.66 16.20 39.85
CA GLN A 297 6.12 15.43 41.01
C GLN A 297 5.85 16.22 42.30
N GLY A 298 5.12 15.60 43.24
CA GLY A 298 5.00 16.08 44.60
C GLY A 298 6.30 15.86 45.38
N GLU A 299 6.56 16.67 46.40
CA GLU A 299 7.50 16.27 47.45
C GLU A 299 6.84 15.11 48.22
N GLU A 300 7.46 13.92 48.16
CA GLU A 300 6.85 12.67 48.63
C GLU A 300 6.55 12.68 50.14
N PRO A 301 5.33 12.32 50.59
CA PRO A 301 5.10 11.93 51.97
C PRO A 301 5.54 10.48 52.21
N VAL A 302 6.28 10.27 53.30
CA VAL A 302 6.67 8.95 53.82
C VAL A 302 5.44 8.19 54.29
N ALA A 303 4.94 7.24 53.50
CA ALA A 303 4.02 6.20 53.95
C ALA A 303 4.32 4.86 53.25
N ALA A 304 4.15 3.75 53.97
CA ALA A 304 4.64 2.40 53.69
C ALA A 304 4.02 1.66 52.47
N LEU A 305 3.47 2.38 51.48
CA LEU A 305 2.97 1.82 50.23
C LEU A 305 3.98 2.14 49.12
N GLU A 306 4.46 1.12 48.41
CA GLU A 306 5.33 1.29 47.25
C GLU A 306 4.55 1.02 45.95
N PRO A 307 4.45 2.01 45.04
CA PRO A 307 4.90 3.41 45.17
C PRO A 307 3.95 4.27 46.03
N PRO A 308 4.44 5.39 46.63
CA PRO A 308 3.62 6.28 47.44
C PRO A 308 2.51 6.93 46.59
N PRO A 309 1.32 7.18 47.19
CA PRO A 309 0.21 7.82 46.47
C PRO A 309 0.60 9.24 46.04
N HIS A 310 0.24 9.61 44.82
CA HIS A 310 0.51 10.94 44.26
C HIS A 310 -0.33 12.00 44.98
N PHE A 311 0.16 13.25 45.10
CA PHE A 311 -0.57 14.30 45.83
C PHE A 311 -1.93 14.65 45.20
N THR A 312 -2.17 14.28 43.94
CA THR A 312 -3.45 14.47 43.25
C THR A 312 -4.36 13.24 43.32
N ASP A 313 -3.91 12.13 43.90
CA ASP A 313 -4.66 10.87 43.90
C ASP A 313 -6.04 11.04 44.54
N GLY A 314 -7.05 10.60 43.81
CA GLY A 314 -8.44 10.68 44.24
C GLY A 314 -9.12 12.02 43.97
N MET A 315 -8.42 13.08 43.55
CA MET A 315 -9.06 14.35 43.17
C MET A 315 -10.00 14.16 41.97
N TYR A 316 -11.16 14.83 41.99
CA TYR A 316 -12.00 15.00 40.79
C TYR A 316 -11.70 16.33 40.11
N ILE A 317 -11.56 16.35 38.79
CA ILE A 317 -11.15 17.57 38.07
C ILE A 317 -12.04 17.74 36.85
N ALA A 318 -12.72 18.89 36.72
CA ALA A 318 -13.38 19.22 35.45
C ALA A 318 -12.31 19.38 34.37
N ALA A 319 -12.45 18.69 33.25
CA ALA A 319 -11.44 18.60 32.21
C ALA A 319 -12.06 18.85 30.83
N PRO A 320 -11.50 19.77 30.02
CA PRO A 320 -11.92 19.94 28.62
C PRO A 320 -11.74 18.67 27.80
N PHE A 321 -10.67 17.92 28.07
CA PHE A 321 -10.34 16.72 27.33
C PHE A 321 -9.70 15.67 28.25
N ILE A 322 -10.14 14.42 28.11
CA ILE A 322 -9.54 13.26 28.76
C ILE A 322 -9.13 12.28 27.66
N PRO A 323 -7.84 11.90 27.53
CA PRO A 323 -7.35 11.05 26.44
C PRO A 323 -8.14 9.75 26.22
N ASP A 324 -8.61 9.12 27.30
CA ASP A 324 -9.40 7.87 27.27
C ASP A 324 -10.76 8.00 26.56
N THR A 325 -11.27 9.23 26.45
CA THR A 325 -12.55 9.55 25.79
C THR A 325 -12.39 9.91 24.31
N ALA A 326 -11.16 9.89 23.79
CA ALA A 326 -10.87 10.39 22.45
C ALA A 326 -11.50 9.52 21.35
N THR A 327 -12.15 10.21 20.41
CA THR A 327 -12.74 9.65 19.18
C THR A 327 -11.66 9.27 18.17
N ALA A 328 -12.02 8.57 17.08
CA ALA A 328 -11.07 8.28 15.99
C ALA A 328 -10.39 9.56 15.46
N ALA A 329 -11.16 10.62 15.23
CA ALA A 329 -10.66 11.91 14.74
C ALA A 329 -9.70 12.56 15.74
N ALA A 330 -10.07 12.60 17.03
CA ALA A 330 -9.21 13.12 18.08
C ALA A 330 -7.91 12.32 18.18
N ARG A 331 -7.96 10.99 18.06
CA ARG A 331 -6.75 10.15 18.18
C ARG A 331 -5.83 10.26 16.98
N GLN A 332 -6.38 10.41 15.78
CA GLN A 332 -5.58 10.78 14.62
C GLN A 332 -4.90 12.13 14.82
N PHE A 333 -5.61 13.15 15.33
CA PHE A 333 -5.00 14.44 15.64
C PHE A 333 -3.85 14.31 16.65
N LEU A 334 -4.05 13.54 17.72
CA LEU A 334 -3.02 13.33 18.74
C LEU A 334 -1.78 12.65 18.16
N HIS A 335 -1.97 11.64 17.31
CA HIS A 335 -0.90 10.97 16.57
C HIS A 335 -0.15 11.92 15.63
N ASP A 336 -0.89 12.68 14.81
CA ASP A 336 -0.34 13.61 13.82
C ASP A 336 0.47 14.72 14.50
N TYR A 337 -0.08 15.30 15.56
CA TYR A 337 0.56 16.35 16.35
C TYR A 337 1.87 15.84 16.96
N ALA A 338 1.84 14.69 17.65
CA ALA A 338 3.02 14.09 18.24
C ALA A 338 4.08 13.71 17.19
N THR A 339 3.66 13.32 15.99
CA THR A 339 4.57 12.93 14.91
C THR A 339 5.22 14.12 14.23
N ILE A 340 4.45 15.18 13.95
CA ILE A 340 4.93 16.36 13.23
C ILE A 340 5.77 17.25 14.17
N TYR A 341 5.29 17.49 15.40
CA TYR A 341 5.94 18.42 16.32
C TYR A 341 6.87 17.76 17.34
N ARG A 342 6.89 16.42 17.43
CA ARG A 342 7.72 15.64 18.38
C ARG A 342 7.44 15.98 19.85
N GLU A 343 6.22 16.37 20.15
CA GLU A 343 5.75 16.77 21.47
C GLU A 343 4.28 16.32 21.61
N ASP A 344 3.84 15.93 22.81
CA ASP A 344 2.43 15.60 23.03
C ASP A 344 1.57 16.88 23.04
N PRO A 345 0.41 16.88 22.37
CA PRO A 345 -0.49 18.03 22.39
C PRO A 345 -1.09 18.22 23.78
N ILE A 346 -1.18 19.49 24.20
CA ILE A 346 -2.05 19.89 25.29
C ILE A 346 -3.47 20.13 24.76
N TRP A 347 -4.49 20.06 25.63
CA TRP A 347 -5.89 20.17 25.19
C TRP A 347 -6.19 21.45 24.42
N SER A 348 -5.50 22.57 24.68
CA SER A 348 -5.72 23.82 23.94
C SER A 348 -5.40 23.71 22.45
N ALA A 349 -4.51 22.79 22.04
CA ALA A 349 -4.24 22.51 20.64
C ALA A 349 -5.44 21.83 19.95
N ILE A 350 -6.15 20.92 20.65
CA ILE A 350 -7.37 20.24 20.16
C ILE A 350 -8.46 21.28 19.89
N TYR A 351 -8.69 22.19 20.83
CA TYR A 351 -9.72 23.22 20.67
C TYR A 351 -9.31 24.28 19.63
N ALA A 352 -8.02 24.57 19.46
CA ALA A 352 -7.55 25.44 18.38
C ALA A 352 -7.79 24.84 17.00
N TYR A 353 -7.61 23.53 16.86
CA TYR A 353 -7.98 22.79 15.66
C TYR A 353 -9.48 22.91 15.38
N ASP A 354 -10.33 22.72 16.39
CA ASP A 354 -11.78 22.86 16.27
C ASP A 354 -12.21 24.32 15.96
N SER A 355 -11.56 25.34 16.54
CA SER A 355 -11.76 26.75 16.19
C SER A 355 -11.44 27.02 14.72
N ALA A 356 -10.31 26.50 14.24
CA ALA A 356 -9.96 26.61 12.84
C ALA A 356 -10.97 25.85 11.95
N ARG A 357 -11.54 24.74 12.45
CA ARG A 357 -12.50 23.88 11.73
C ARG A 357 -13.81 24.60 11.50
N VAL A 358 -14.40 25.21 12.53
CA VAL A 358 -15.65 25.97 12.37
C VAL A 358 -15.48 27.18 11.46
N ILE A 359 -14.35 27.89 11.53
CA ILE A 359 -14.06 29.02 10.65
C ILE A 359 -13.91 28.54 9.20
N SER A 360 -13.13 27.47 8.98
CA SER A 360 -12.93 26.89 7.64
C SER A 360 -14.24 26.41 7.03
N GLU A 361 -15.08 25.75 7.84
CA GLU A 361 -16.39 25.28 7.41
C GLU A 361 -17.34 26.44 7.09
N ALA A 362 -17.34 27.49 7.91
CA ALA A 362 -18.14 28.69 7.67
C ALA A 362 -17.78 29.35 6.32
N LEU A 363 -16.48 29.44 6.02
CA LEU A 363 -15.99 29.96 4.74
C LEU A 363 -16.32 29.05 3.56
N ARG A 364 -16.24 27.72 3.74
CA ARG A 364 -16.59 26.74 2.68
C ARG A 364 -18.06 26.81 2.29
N ARG A 365 -18.96 27.10 3.24
CA ARG A 365 -20.42 27.23 3.00
C ARG A 365 -20.79 28.50 2.22
N LEU A 366 -19.87 29.44 2.05
CA LEU A 366 -20.10 30.63 1.23
C LEU A 366 -20.09 30.26 -0.26
N PRO A 367 -20.87 30.95 -1.11
CA PRO A 367 -20.91 30.68 -2.54
C PRO A 367 -19.59 31.06 -3.26
N ALA A 368 -18.86 32.03 -2.73
CA ALA A 368 -17.55 32.47 -3.23
C ALA A 368 -16.77 33.19 -2.13
N ILE A 369 -15.46 33.33 -2.32
CA ILE A 369 -14.56 34.12 -1.46
C ILE A 369 -14.13 35.37 -2.23
N ASP A 370 -14.53 36.55 -1.75
CA ASP A 370 -14.08 37.84 -2.29
C ASP A 370 -13.18 38.53 -1.26
N LEU A 371 -11.87 38.55 -1.54
CA LEU A 371 -10.88 39.19 -0.68
C LEU A 371 -10.70 40.69 -0.98
N THR A 372 -11.36 41.22 -2.02
CA THR A 372 -11.36 42.66 -2.32
C THR A 372 -12.30 43.43 -1.38
N ASP A 373 -13.33 42.76 -0.86
CA ASP A 373 -14.23 43.27 0.17
C ASP A 373 -14.25 42.36 1.42
N VAL A 374 -13.17 42.46 2.20
CA VAL A 374 -12.99 41.71 3.45
C VAL A 374 -14.10 42.01 4.46
N SER A 375 -14.70 43.22 4.43
CA SER A 375 -15.78 43.58 5.36
C SER A 375 -17.03 42.73 5.12
N SER A 376 -17.46 42.63 3.86
CA SER A 376 -18.59 41.76 3.48
C SER A 376 -18.27 40.29 3.74
N LEU A 377 -17.04 39.84 3.48
CA LEU A 377 -16.61 38.48 3.77
C LEU A 377 -16.66 38.15 5.28
N ARG A 378 -16.25 39.08 6.16
CA ARG A 378 -16.34 38.95 7.62
C ARG A 378 -17.79 38.82 8.09
N GLU A 379 -18.69 39.66 7.58
CA GLU A 379 -20.13 39.60 7.89
C GLU A 379 -20.74 38.26 7.46
N ALA A 380 -20.41 37.80 6.24
CA ALA A 380 -20.88 36.52 5.72
C ALA A 380 -20.33 35.33 6.54
N THR A 381 -19.05 35.38 6.90
CA THR A 381 -18.40 34.35 7.75
C THR A 381 -19.07 34.27 9.12
N ARG A 382 -19.32 35.43 9.76
CA ARG A 382 -20.05 35.50 11.04
C ARG A 382 -21.45 34.91 10.90
N ALA A 383 -22.18 35.23 9.83
CA ALA A 383 -23.53 34.71 9.60
C ALA A 383 -23.52 33.17 9.46
N GLN A 384 -22.53 32.61 8.77
CA GLN A 384 -22.37 31.15 8.65
C GLN A 384 -22.01 30.48 9.98
N LEU A 385 -21.17 31.10 10.82
CA LEU A 385 -20.92 30.62 12.18
C LEU A 385 -22.22 30.60 13.00
N ALA A 386 -23.01 31.66 12.97
CA ALA A 386 -24.30 31.73 13.67
C ALA A 386 -25.35 30.75 13.12
N ALA A 387 -25.25 30.35 11.85
CA ALA A 387 -26.12 29.35 11.23
C ALA A 387 -25.78 27.91 11.66
N MET A 388 -24.58 27.66 12.22
CA MET A 388 -24.23 26.39 12.85
C MET A 388 -24.87 26.32 14.24
N ASN A 389 -26.19 26.28 14.33
CA ASN A 389 -26.94 26.41 15.59
C ASN A 389 -27.66 25.13 16.04
N THR A 390 -27.50 24.04 15.29
CA THR A 390 -28.14 22.75 15.55
C THR A 390 -27.19 21.63 15.16
N ALA A 391 -27.37 20.44 15.74
CA ALA A 391 -26.57 19.26 15.39
C ALA A 391 -26.60 18.93 13.88
N ALA A 392 -27.72 19.19 13.19
CA ALA A 392 -27.88 18.98 11.76
C ALA A 392 -27.03 19.94 10.89
N HIS A 393 -26.76 21.16 11.39
CA HIS A 393 -25.95 22.16 10.70
C HIS A 393 -24.54 22.28 11.27
N ALA A 394 -24.16 21.40 12.20
CA ALA A 394 -22.89 21.44 12.90
C ALA A 394 -21.69 21.19 11.95
N ALA A 395 -20.52 21.73 12.31
CA ALA A 395 -19.27 21.27 11.73
C ALA A 395 -18.82 19.98 12.46
N VAL A 396 -18.12 19.09 11.75
CA VAL A 396 -17.57 17.87 12.36
C VAL A 396 -16.28 18.21 13.11
N GLY A 397 -16.33 18.21 14.45
CA GLY A 397 -15.19 18.47 15.33
C GLY A 397 -14.48 17.20 15.79
N LEU A 398 -13.32 17.36 16.43
CA LEU A 398 -12.53 16.25 16.97
C LEU A 398 -13.28 15.48 18.07
N MET A 399 -14.00 16.21 18.94
CA MET A 399 -14.73 15.62 20.07
C MET A 399 -16.25 15.51 19.85
N GLY A 400 -16.69 15.54 18.58
CA GLY A 400 -18.10 15.53 18.20
C GLY A 400 -18.54 16.83 17.50
N PRO A 401 -19.84 16.96 17.19
CA PRO A 401 -20.37 18.08 16.42
C PRO A 401 -20.10 19.43 17.09
N LEU A 402 -19.86 20.45 16.26
CA LEU A 402 -19.60 21.83 16.64
C LEU A 402 -20.74 22.72 16.14
N TYR A 403 -21.59 23.14 17.06
CA TYR A 403 -22.67 24.09 16.83
C TYR A 403 -22.84 24.98 18.07
N PHE A 404 -23.36 26.18 17.88
CA PHE A 404 -23.43 27.24 18.87
C PHE A 404 -24.88 27.52 19.29
N ASN A 405 -25.06 27.83 20.56
CA ASN A 405 -26.31 28.40 21.04
C ASN A 405 -26.46 29.87 20.56
N THR A 406 -27.54 30.53 21.00
CA THR A 406 -27.84 31.92 20.62
C THR A 406 -26.81 32.94 21.09
N GLU A 407 -26.01 32.61 22.10
CA GLU A 407 -24.95 33.47 22.64
C GLU A 407 -23.60 33.25 21.95
N GLY A 408 -23.46 32.22 21.12
CA GLY A 408 -22.20 31.86 20.48
C GLY A 408 -21.37 30.82 21.25
N ASP A 409 -21.97 30.14 22.23
CA ASP A 409 -21.33 29.10 23.02
C ASP A 409 -21.59 27.72 22.43
N VAL A 410 -20.55 26.89 22.35
CA VAL A 410 -20.71 25.51 21.92
C VAL A 410 -21.47 24.69 22.97
N ILE A 411 -22.32 23.79 22.50
CA ILE A 411 -23.02 22.82 23.35
C ILE A 411 -22.18 21.54 23.41
N ARG A 412 -21.39 21.37 24.47
CA ARG A 412 -20.51 20.21 24.69
C ARG A 412 -20.49 19.79 26.17
N PRO A 413 -20.24 18.51 26.47
CA PRO A 413 -20.15 18.03 27.84
C PRO A 413 -18.92 18.60 28.57
N VAL A 414 -19.06 18.78 29.89
CA VAL A 414 -17.93 19.00 30.81
C VAL A 414 -17.55 17.67 31.41
N TYR A 415 -16.40 17.13 31.03
CA TYR A 415 -15.93 15.86 31.58
C TYR A 415 -15.40 16.06 32.99
N ILE A 416 -15.69 15.12 33.88
CA ILE A 416 -15.08 15.03 35.20
C ILE A 416 -14.04 13.93 35.15
N ALA A 417 -12.77 14.29 35.32
CA ALA A 417 -11.69 13.35 35.49
C ALA A 417 -11.51 12.96 36.96
N ARG A 418 -10.89 11.81 37.20
CA ARG A 418 -10.33 11.36 38.47
C ARG A 418 -8.83 11.22 38.30
N ALA A 419 -8.07 11.91 39.16
CA ALA A 419 -6.62 11.82 39.16
C ALA A 419 -6.15 10.56 39.92
N LYS A 420 -5.19 9.84 39.33
CA LYS A 420 -4.59 8.62 39.88
C LYS A 420 -3.19 8.39 39.29
N GLY A 421 -2.19 8.17 40.14
CA GLY A 421 -0.82 7.85 39.75
C GLY A 421 -0.18 8.90 38.85
N GLY A 422 -0.52 10.17 39.06
CA GLY A 422 -0.04 11.29 38.24
C GLY A 422 -0.75 11.46 36.88
N HIS A 423 -1.82 10.70 36.62
CA HIS A 423 -2.61 10.79 35.39
C HIS A 423 -4.08 11.12 35.69
N ILE A 424 -4.78 11.64 34.69
CA ILE A 424 -6.23 11.87 34.75
C ILE A 424 -6.95 10.81 33.92
N THR A 425 -7.98 10.18 34.49
CA THR A 425 -8.86 9.22 33.80
C THR A 425 -10.32 9.67 33.95
N PRO A 426 -11.27 9.26 33.11
CA PRO A 426 -12.67 9.69 33.26
C PRO A 426 -13.26 9.19 34.57
N ALA A 427 -13.95 10.01 35.35
CA ALA A 427 -14.67 9.50 36.51
C ALA A 427 -15.74 8.46 36.11
N THR A 428 -16.01 7.49 36.99
CA THR A 428 -16.91 6.36 36.71
C THR A 428 -18.37 6.76 36.44
N ARG A 429 -18.73 8.00 36.80
CA ARG A 429 -20.00 8.63 36.46
C ARG A 429 -19.73 10.01 35.86
N GLN A 430 -20.42 10.36 34.80
CA GLN A 430 -20.35 11.65 34.14
C GLN A 430 -21.70 12.35 34.17
N LEU A 431 -21.69 13.68 34.05
CA LEU A 431 -22.90 14.47 33.80
C LEU A 431 -22.89 14.91 32.34
N GLN A 432 -23.86 14.44 31.58
CA GLN A 432 -24.00 14.81 30.17
C GLN A 432 -25.17 15.76 30.00
N LEU A 433 -24.93 16.87 29.31
CA LEU A 433 -25.99 17.82 28.93
C LEU A 433 -26.85 17.21 27.82
N VAL A 434 -28.17 17.23 28.00
CA VAL A 434 -29.16 16.83 27.01
C VAL A 434 -29.86 18.09 26.52
N ASP A 435 -29.66 18.39 25.24
CA ASP A 435 -30.15 19.63 24.60
C ASP A 435 -31.06 19.36 23.40
N ASN A 436 -31.65 18.15 23.33
CA ASN A 436 -32.69 17.83 22.35
C ASN A 436 -34.06 17.92 23.03
N PRO A 437 -34.93 18.90 22.66
CA PRO A 437 -36.24 19.09 23.28
C PRO A 437 -37.14 17.85 23.26
N GLU A 438 -37.07 17.03 22.20
CA GLU A 438 -37.86 15.80 22.07
C GLU A 438 -37.43 14.75 23.10
N LEU A 439 -36.10 14.61 23.28
CA LEU A 439 -35.52 13.74 24.29
C LEU A 439 -35.79 14.26 25.71
N VAL A 440 -35.71 15.58 25.93
CA VAL A 440 -35.92 16.21 27.24
C VAL A 440 -37.29 15.87 27.84
N SER A 441 -38.36 15.97 27.05
CA SER A 441 -39.73 15.66 27.52
C SER A 441 -39.89 14.18 27.92
N THR A 442 -39.32 13.29 27.13
CA THR A 442 -39.38 11.84 27.33
C THR A 442 -38.53 11.42 28.53
N LEU A 443 -37.32 11.97 28.63
CA LEU A 443 -36.39 11.68 29.72
C LEU A 443 -36.95 12.18 31.06
N ARG A 444 -37.52 13.40 31.13
CA ARG A 444 -38.19 13.90 32.35
C ARG A 444 -39.24 12.92 32.89
N ALA A 445 -39.96 12.22 32.01
CA ALA A 445 -40.95 11.22 32.41
C ALA A 445 -40.35 9.91 32.97
N GLN A 446 -39.08 9.61 32.67
CA GLN A 446 -38.38 8.39 33.12
C GLN A 446 -37.75 8.52 34.52
N GLY A 447 -37.59 9.74 35.05
CA GLY A 447 -37.50 10.03 36.49
C GLY A 447 -36.25 9.60 37.27
N GLU A 448 -35.40 8.72 36.74
CA GLU A 448 -34.20 8.24 37.43
C GLU A 448 -32.95 8.65 36.65
N ASN A 449 -32.03 9.39 37.30
CA ASN A 449 -30.75 9.90 36.75
C ASN A 449 -30.78 11.21 35.95
N ILE A 450 -31.80 12.03 36.12
CA ILE A 450 -31.92 13.33 35.45
C ILE A 450 -31.92 14.46 36.48
N ILE A 451 -31.22 15.53 36.14
CA ILE A 451 -31.14 16.76 36.93
C ILE A 451 -31.62 17.90 36.04
N ASP A 452 -32.57 18.67 36.55
CA ASP A 452 -33.15 19.80 35.83
C ASP A 452 -32.32 21.08 36.02
N LEU A 453 -31.88 21.70 34.92
CA LEU A 453 -31.23 23.02 34.89
C LEU A 453 -32.17 24.12 34.36
N GLY A 454 -33.48 23.86 34.28
CA GLY A 454 -34.47 24.75 33.69
C GLY A 454 -34.63 24.49 32.19
N ASP A 455 -33.78 25.13 31.39
CA ASP A 455 -33.83 25.06 29.91
C ASP A 455 -33.09 23.85 29.32
N SER A 456 -32.33 23.13 30.14
CA SER A 456 -31.60 21.92 29.74
C SER A 456 -31.66 20.86 30.85
N LEU A 457 -31.32 19.62 30.50
CA LEU A 457 -31.20 18.52 31.48
C LEU A 457 -29.76 18.05 31.57
N LEU A 458 -29.32 17.68 32.76
CA LEU A 458 -28.13 16.84 32.94
C LEU A 458 -28.55 15.40 33.21
N GLN A 459 -27.89 14.46 32.56
CA GLN A 459 -28.09 13.04 32.80
C GLN A 459 -26.84 12.41 33.40
N ILE A 460 -27.02 11.55 34.39
CA ILE A 460 -25.92 10.77 34.98
C ILE A 460 -25.65 9.56 34.09
N VAL A 461 -24.48 9.55 33.47
CA VAL A 461 -24.03 8.49 32.57
C VAL A 461 -22.97 7.65 33.24
N GLN A 462 -23.06 6.32 33.13
CA GLN A 462 -22.06 5.41 33.66
C GLN A 462 -20.90 5.25 32.66
N VAL A 463 -19.67 5.39 33.15
CA VAL A 463 -18.47 5.16 32.35
C VAL A 463 -18.00 3.72 32.55
N VAL A 464 -17.82 3.02 31.43
CA VAL A 464 -17.27 1.67 31.40
C VAL A 464 -15.90 1.72 30.73
N TYR A 465 -14.87 1.60 31.55
CA TYR A 465 -13.52 1.43 31.06
C TYR A 465 -13.41 0.08 30.37
N THR A 466 -12.93 0.12 29.14
CA THR A 466 -12.91 -1.01 28.23
C THR A 466 -11.50 -1.19 27.71
N GLY A 467 -10.97 -2.39 27.88
CA GLY A 467 -9.70 -2.77 27.30
C GLY A 467 -9.82 -4.07 26.52
N ILE A 468 -8.90 -4.23 25.57
CA ILE A 468 -8.85 -5.39 24.68
C ILE A 468 -7.41 -5.84 24.51
N HIS A 469 -7.22 -7.15 24.57
CA HIS A 469 -5.96 -7.82 24.33
C HIS A 469 -6.16 -8.82 23.20
N TRP A 470 -5.38 -8.69 22.12
CA TRP A 470 -5.50 -9.59 20.98
C TRP A 470 -4.64 -10.82 21.22
N ASN A 471 -5.27 -12.00 21.22
CA ASN A 471 -4.55 -13.26 21.26
C ASN A 471 -4.08 -13.67 19.87
N LYS A 472 -4.97 -13.59 18.87
CA LYS A 472 -4.67 -14.00 17.50
C LYS A 472 -5.61 -13.38 16.47
N LEU A 473 -5.06 -13.03 15.32
CA LEU A 473 -5.79 -12.65 14.09
C LEU A 473 -5.32 -13.59 12.97
N GLN A 474 -6.24 -14.37 12.40
CA GLN A 474 -5.93 -15.42 11.43
C GLN A 474 -7.06 -15.63 10.41
N ALA A 475 -6.82 -16.52 9.45
CA ALA A 475 -7.80 -16.94 8.46
C ALA A 475 -8.49 -15.76 7.75
N ILE A 476 -7.69 -14.80 7.27
CA ILE A 476 -8.17 -13.66 6.49
C ILE A 476 -8.59 -14.19 5.10
N ASP A 477 -9.87 -14.07 4.77
CA ASP A 477 -10.44 -14.38 3.47
C ASP A 477 -10.79 -13.07 2.76
N GLU A 478 -10.00 -12.73 1.74
CA GLU A 478 -10.15 -11.49 0.98
C GLU A 478 -11.40 -11.45 0.10
N LYS A 479 -11.91 -12.63 -0.30
CA LYS A 479 -13.11 -12.73 -1.15
C LYS A 479 -14.37 -12.61 -0.32
N ALA A 480 -14.41 -13.29 0.83
CA ALA A 480 -15.53 -13.19 1.77
C ALA A 480 -15.48 -11.90 2.61
N ARG A 481 -14.33 -11.21 2.61
CA ARG A 481 -14.01 -10.06 3.47
C ARG A 481 -14.22 -10.39 4.95
N THR A 482 -13.70 -11.55 5.35
CA THR A 482 -13.81 -12.05 6.72
C THR A 482 -12.45 -12.33 7.32
N PHE A 483 -12.34 -12.25 8.65
CA PHE A 483 -11.17 -12.70 9.40
C PHE A 483 -11.62 -13.39 10.69
N GLN A 484 -10.81 -14.30 11.22
CA GLN A 484 -11.02 -14.90 12.54
C GLN A 484 -10.24 -14.14 13.59
N ALA A 485 -10.91 -13.78 14.68
CA ALA A 485 -10.32 -13.08 15.81
C ALA A 485 -10.48 -13.91 17.10
N ASP A 486 -9.41 -13.97 17.88
CA ASP A 486 -9.36 -14.43 19.26
C ASP A 486 -8.79 -13.30 20.11
N PHE A 487 -9.56 -12.81 21.06
CA PHE A 487 -9.17 -11.70 21.92
C PHE A 487 -9.83 -11.81 23.30
N ASP A 488 -9.16 -11.22 24.29
CA ASP A 488 -9.73 -10.99 25.61
C ASP A 488 -10.20 -9.54 25.70
N VAL A 489 -11.43 -9.33 26.15
CA VAL A 489 -11.99 -8.00 26.40
C VAL A 489 -12.34 -7.89 27.87
N TRP A 490 -12.02 -6.75 28.50
CA TRP A 490 -12.38 -6.51 29.89
C TRP A 490 -13.08 -5.17 30.08
N PHE A 491 -13.88 -5.13 31.14
CA PHE A 491 -14.70 -4.00 31.51
C PHE A 491 -14.48 -3.69 32.99
N ARG A 492 -14.26 -2.41 33.29
CA ARG A 492 -14.23 -1.87 34.65
C ARG A 492 -15.27 -0.77 34.80
N TYR A 493 -16.16 -0.89 35.77
CA TYR A 493 -17.31 0.01 35.97
C TYR A 493 -17.75 0.02 37.43
N SER A 494 -18.56 1.00 37.84
CA SER A 494 -19.07 1.11 39.22
C SER A 494 -20.59 0.98 39.30
N GLY A 495 -21.11 0.25 40.29
CA GLY A 495 -22.55 0.04 40.45
C GLY A 495 -23.12 -1.05 39.52
N ALA A 496 -24.44 -1.23 39.57
CA ALA A 496 -25.12 -2.30 38.84
C ALA A 496 -25.19 -2.00 37.32
N LEU A 497 -24.62 -2.88 36.51
CA LEU A 497 -24.65 -2.82 35.05
C LEU A 497 -24.59 -4.22 34.46
N ASP A 498 -25.43 -4.49 33.48
CA ASP A 498 -25.51 -5.77 32.77
C ASP A 498 -24.57 -5.78 31.55
N ILE A 499 -23.27 -5.80 31.81
CA ILE A 499 -22.24 -5.63 30.77
C ILE A 499 -22.15 -6.78 29.75
N GLU A 500 -22.79 -7.92 30.03
CA GLU A 500 -22.70 -9.13 29.19
C GLU A 500 -23.51 -8.99 27.89
N ASN A 501 -24.49 -8.08 27.86
CA ASN A 501 -25.40 -7.85 26.73
C ASN A 501 -24.81 -6.92 25.66
N LEU A 502 -23.77 -7.39 24.99
CA LEU A 502 -23.12 -6.70 23.88
C LEU A 502 -23.57 -7.22 22.51
N VAL A 503 -23.58 -6.33 21.53
CA VAL A 503 -23.79 -6.63 20.12
C VAL A 503 -22.51 -6.34 19.37
N PHE A 504 -22.04 -7.31 18.59
CA PHE A 504 -20.92 -7.19 17.67
C PHE A 504 -21.47 -7.09 16.23
N PRO A 505 -21.64 -5.89 15.67
CA PRO A 505 -22.33 -5.70 14.39
C PRO A 505 -21.67 -6.44 13.22
N ASP A 506 -20.34 -6.54 13.23
CA ASP A 506 -19.57 -7.18 12.15
C ASP A 506 -19.38 -8.67 12.34
N ALA A 507 -19.88 -9.27 13.43
CA ALA A 507 -19.75 -10.71 13.63
C ALA A 507 -20.63 -11.46 12.62
N VAL A 508 -20.04 -12.38 11.84
CA VAL A 508 -20.74 -13.20 10.85
C VAL A 508 -21.83 -14.05 11.50
N THR A 509 -21.53 -14.54 12.71
CA THR A 509 -22.49 -15.23 13.58
C THR A 509 -22.65 -14.42 14.87
N PRO A 510 -23.88 -14.13 15.34
CA PRO A 510 -24.08 -13.37 16.57
C PRO A 510 -23.32 -13.98 17.75
N ILE A 511 -22.47 -13.17 18.39
CA ILE A 511 -21.66 -13.57 19.54
C ILE A 511 -22.39 -13.14 20.82
N ARG A 512 -22.52 -14.06 21.77
CA ARG A 512 -22.90 -13.75 23.15
C ARG A 512 -21.69 -13.97 24.05
N LEU A 513 -21.45 -13.03 24.95
CA LEU A 513 -20.39 -13.20 25.93
C LEU A 513 -20.70 -14.42 26.80
N ALA A 514 -19.71 -15.31 26.95
CA ALA A 514 -19.79 -16.42 27.88
C ALA A 514 -19.63 -15.91 29.33
N LYS A 515 -19.54 -16.83 30.30
CA LYS A 515 -19.21 -16.44 31.67
C LYS A 515 -17.83 -15.75 31.70
N PRO A 516 -17.67 -14.69 32.51
CA PRO A 516 -16.41 -13.97 32.60
C PRO A 516 -15.28 -14.92 33.06
N THR A 517 -14.17 -14.89 32.33
CA THR A 517 -12.93 -15.62 32.65
C THR A 517 -12.34 -15.11 33.97
N VAL A 518 -12.48 -13.81 34.24
CA VAL A 518 -12.00 -13.18 35.48
C VAL A 518 -13.07 -12.26 36.03
N VAL A 519 -13.31 -12.38 37.34
CA VAL A 519 -14.24 -11.55 38.11
C VAL A 519 -13.48 -11.00 39.32
N ARG A 520 -13.41 -9.67 39.45
CA ARG A 520 -12.86 -9.01 40.63
C ARG A 520 -13.75 -7.83 41.00
N ASP A 521 -13.98 -7.63 42.29
CA ASP A 521 -14.68 -6.46 42.81
C ASP A 521 -13.73 -5.76 43.79
N LEU A 522 -13.35 -4.52 43.49
CA LEU A 522 -12.32 -3.76 44.20
C LEU A 522 -12.84 -2.36 44.47
N LEU A 523 -12.94 -1.96 45.74
CA LEU A 523 -13.26 -0.59 46.16
C LEU A 523 -14.52 0.00 45.48
N GLY A 524 -15.56 -0.81 45.27
CA GLY A 524 -16.81 -0.40 44.61
C GLY A 524 -16.77 -0.39 43.08
N GLU A 525 -15.66 -0.83 42.47
CA GLU A 525 -15.53 -1.06 41.04
C GLU A 525 -15.58 -2.56 40.73
N HIS A 526 -16.37 -2.92 39.72
CA HIS A 526 -16.50 -4.25 39.16
C HIS A 526 -15.56 -4.39 37.98
N TYR A 527 -14.73 -5.44 37.98
CA TYR A 527 -13.88 -5.84 36.87
C TYR A 527 -14.37 -7.20 36.33
N ARG A 528 -14.63 -7.26 35.03
CA ARG A 528 -15.07 -8.48 34.33
C ARG A 528 -14.26 -8.62 33.05
N ALA A 529 -13.65 -9.78 32.82
CA ALA A 529 -12.93 -10.08 31.58
C ALA A 529 -13.53 -11.31 30.88
N PHE A 530 -13.58 -11.28 29.55
CA PHE A 530 -14.21 -12.28 28.70
C PHE A 530 -13.27 -12.63 27.55
N ARG A 531 -13.16 -13.92 27.25
CA ARG A 531 -12.52 -14.37 26.01
C ARG A 531 -13.55 -14.48 24.89
N VAL A 532 -13.26 -13.89 23.74
CA VAL A 532 -14.15 -13.87 22.58
C VAL A 532 -13.43 -14.47 21.38
N GLN A 533 -14.10 -15.42 20.73
CA GLN A 533 -13.65 -16.04 19.49
C GLN A 533 -14.78 -15.99 18.46
N GLY A 534 -14.47 -15.53 17.25
CA GLY A 534 -15.47 -15.43 16.19
C GLY A 534 -14.90 -15.03 14.84
N THR A 535 -15.74 -15.11 13.82
CA THR A 535 -15.46 -14.62 12.48
C THR A 535 -16.13 -13.27 12.30
N PHE A 536 -15.37 -12.27 11.86
CA PHE A 536 -15.82 -10.90 11.69
C PHE A 536 -15.66 -10.45 10.24
N LEU A 537 -16.55 -9.58 9.79
CA LEU A 537 -16.47 -8.90 8.51
C LEU A 537 -15.51 -7.72 8.62
N TYR A 538 -14.81 -7.40 7.53
CA TYR A 538 -14.08 -6.15 7.40
C TYR A 538 -14.50 -5.42 6.13
N THR A 539 -14.38 -4.08 6.13
CA THR A 539 -14.80 -3.24 5.00
C THR A 539 -13.58 -2.69 4.27
N THR A 540 -13.54 -2.93 2.96
CA THR A 540 -12.57 -2.35 2.03
C THR A 540 -13.12 -1.08 1.41
N THR A 541 -12.37 0.02 1.50
CA THR A 541 -12.64 1.25 0.75
C THR A 541 -11.81 1.31 -0.55
N HIS A 542 -12.16 2.19 -1.49
CA HIS A 542 -11.36 2.41 -2.71
C HIS A 542 -9.89 2.71 -2.39
N ARG A 543 -9.65 3.51 -1.34
CA ARG A 543 -8.32 3.88 -0.89
C ARG A 543 -7.57 2.73 -0.25
N ASN A 544 -8.24 1.92 0.57
CA ASN A 544 -7.69 0.69 1.14
C ASN A 544 -7.16 -0.24 0.06
N LEU A 545 -7.97 -0.44 -0.99
CA LEU A 545 -7.66 -1.33 -2.10
C LEU A 545 -6.42 -0.86 -2.90
N ILE A 546 -6.28 0.45 -3.12
CA ILE A 546 -5.13 1.05 -3.83
C ILE A 546 -3.87 0.99 -2.97
N ASP A 547 -3.97 1.37 -1.70
CA ASP A 547 -2.83 1.43 -0.80
C ASP A 547 -2.41 0.04 -0.29
N GLY A 548 -3.24 -0.99 -0.51
CA GLY A 548 -3.07 -2.34 0.03
C GLY A 548 -3.16 -2.38 1.56
N ASN A 549 -3.88 -1.43 2.17
CA ASN A 549 -4.09 -1.34 3.61
C ASN A 549 -5.53 -1.76 3.93
N GLU A 550 -5.71 -2.72 4.82
CA GLU A 550 -7.04 -3.08 5.32
C GLU A 550 -7.14 -2.90 6.82
N TYR A 551 -8.36 -2.67 7.30
CA TYR A 551 -8.65 -2.46 8.71
C TYR A 551 -9.42 -3.65 9.26
N PHE A 552 -8.79 -4.40 10.15
CA PHE A 552 -9.42 -5.49 10.89
C PHE A 552 -9.95 -4.93 12.20
N THR A 553 -11.25 -4.64 12.19
CA THR A 553 -11.92 -3.91 13.27
C THR A 553 -12.78 -4.86 14.10
N ILE A 554 -12.59 -4.81 15.41
CA ILE A 554 -13.58 -5.29 16.37
C ILE A 554 -14.35 -4.08 16.86
N GLN A 555 -15.67 -4.10 16.66
CA GLN A 555 -16.57 -3.10 17.20
C GLN A 555 -17.72 -3.74 17.95
N PHE A 556 -18.15 -3.09 19.02
CA PHE A 556 -19.33 -3.48 19.76
C PHE A 556 -19.99 -2.31 20.47
N HIS A 557 -21.26 -2.50 20.79
CA HIS A 557 -22.06 -1.60 21.63
C HIS A 557 -22.97 -2.42 22.53
N HIS A 558 -23.58 -1.79 23.54
CA HIS A 558 -24.57 -2.48 24.37
C HIS A 558 -25.90 -2.66 23.62
N ALA A 559 -26.58 -3.78 23.85
CA ALA A 559 -27.80 -4.13 23.12
C ALA A 559 -28.97 -3.16 23.37
N HIS A 560 -29.11 -2.70 24.62
CA HIS A 560 -30.29 -1.96 25.11
C HIS A 560 -29.98 -0.63 25.82
N LEU A 561 -28.71 -0.32 26.06
CA LEU A 561 -28.31 0.86 26.81
C LEU A 561 -27.69 1.82 25.81
N ASP A 562 -28.38 2.93 25.60
CA ASP A 562 -27.90 4.02 24.76
C ASP A 562 -26.87 4.89 25.53
N GLN A 563 -26.29 5.87 24.85
CA GLN A 563 -25.24 6.74 25.36
C GLN A 563 -25.65 7.46 26.66
N SER A 564 -26.94 7.71 26.84
CA SER A 564 -27.47 8.40 28.01
C SER A 564 -27.36 7.60 29.31
N ARG A 565 -27.11 6.29 29.21
CA ARG A 565 -26.93 5.40 30.37
C ARG A 565 -25.48 4.92 30.51
N LEU A 566 -24.78 4.77 29.39
CA LEU A 566 -23.50 4.09 29.28
C LEU A 566 -22.61 4.75 28.24
N VAL A 567 -21.35 4.99 28.59
CA VAL A 567 -20.29 5.32 27.63
C VAL A 567 -19.08 4.41 27.83
N PHE A 568 -18.62 3.79 26.76
CA PHE A 568 -17.35 3.06 26.75
C PHE A 568 -16.19 4.04 26.62
N VAL A 569 -15.18 3.88 27.48
CA VAL A 569 -13.92 4.64 27.38
C VAL A 569 -12.75 3.68 27.32
N THR A 570 -11.63 4.11 26.73
CA THR A 570 -10.44 3.26 26.65
C THR A 570 -9.80 3.13 28.03
N ASP A 571 -9.53 1.90 28.49
CA ASP A 571 -8.78 1.65 29.74
C ASP A 571 -7.26 1.75 29.50
N SER A 572 -6.80 2.92 29.06
CA SER A 572 -5.46 3.15 28.52
C SER A 572 -4.34 2.71 29.47
N GLN A 573 -4.50 2.99 30.78
CA GLN A 573 -3.54 2.63 31.81
C GLN A 573 -3.34 1.11 31.91
N ASN A 574 -4.42 0.33 31.98
CA ASN A 574 -4.35 -1.12 32.13
C ASN A 574 -4.04 -1.84 30.81
N MET A 575 -4.22 -1.16 29.67
CA MET A 575 -3.75 -1.62 28.37
C MET A 575 -2.26 -1.32 28.12
N GLY A 576 -1.57 -0.62 29.03
CA GLY A 576 -0.17 -0.21 28.84
C GLY A 576 0.03 0.89 27.80
N LEU A 577 -0.99 1.72 27.57
CA LEU A 577 -0.98 2.82 26.57
C LEU A 577 -0.53 4.17 27.15
N SER A 578 -0.03 4.20 28.39
CA SER A 578 0.29 5.43 29.13
C SER A 578 1.52 6.18 28.60
N GLU A 579 2.38 5.54 27.80
CA GLU A 579 3.57 6.16 27.17
C GLU A 579 3.32 6.60 25.73
N GLY A 580 2.35 7.50 25.56
CA GLY A 580 2.07 8.17 24.29
C GLY A 580 1.34 7.34 23.24
N TYR A 581 0.80 8.03 22.24
CA TYR A 581 -0.11 7.52 21.20
C TYR A 581 0.48 6.44 20.27
N ARG A 582 1.70 5.95 20.56
CA ARG A 582 2.46 4.99 19.73
C ARG A 582 2.55 3.58 20.33
N GLY A 583 2.01 3.34 21.53
CA GLY A 583 2.21 2.09 22.29
C GLY A 583 1.53 0.85 21.71
N TRP A 584 0.26 0.91 21.32
CA TRP A 584 -0.51 -0.32 21.04
C TRP A 584 0.00 -1.10 19.82
N SER A 585 0.37 -0.38 18.75
CA SER A 585 0.94 -1.00 17.55
C SER A 585 2.22 -1.78 17.85
N GLN A 586 3.02 -1.33 18.82
CA GLN A 586 4.24 -2.02 19.24
C GLN A 586 3.91 -3.29 20.03
N ILE A 587 2.92 -3.22 20.93
CA ILE A 587 2.40 -4.37 21.68
C ILE A 587 1.91 -5.45 20.71
N LEU A 588 1.03 -5.09 19.77
CA LEU A 588 0.47 -6.03 18.78
C LEU A 588 1.55 -6.76 17.94
N ARG A 589 2.63 -6.04 17.58
CA ARG A 589 3.76 -6.64 16.85
C ARG A 589 4.65 -7.51 17.73
N ALA A 590 4.92 -7.08 18.96
CA ALA A 590 5.73 -7.83 19.92
C ALA A 590 5.08 -9.17 20.30
N GLU A 591 3.75 -9.19 20.39
CA GLU A 591 2.95 -10.37 20.72
C GLU A 591 2.65 -11.27 19.50
N GLN A 592 3.09 -10.89 18.29
CA GLN A 592 2.89 -11.68 17.07
C GLN A 592 1.41 -12.03 16.79
N VAL A 593 0.51 -11.07 17.01
CA VAL A 593 -0.95 -11.26 16.85
C VAL A 593 -1.34 -11.78 15.46
N LEU A 594 -0.67 -11.29 14.41
CA LEU A 594 -0.79 -11.84 13.05
C LEU A 594 0.18 -13.00 12.86
N ALA A 595 -0.34 -14.12 12.36
CA ALA A 595 0.50 -15.27 11.99
C ALA A 595 1.49 -14.91 10.88
N ALA A 596 2.73 -15.40 10.97
CA ALA A 596 3.81 -15.05 10.04
C ALA A 596 3.55 -15.49 8.58
N ASP A 597 2.70 -16.49 8.39
CA ASP A 597 2.28 -17.04 7.10
C ASP A 597 1.01 -16.37 6.54
N SER A 598 0.42 -15.41 7.25
CA SER A 598 -0.81 -14.72 6.81
C SER A 598 -0.61 -13.86 5.56
N GLY A 599 0.63 -13.47 5.25
CA GLY A 599 0.93 -12.51 4.18
C GLY A 599 0.63 -11.05 4.55
N TRP A 600 0.17 -10.78 5.78
CA TRP A 600 -0.17 -9.44 6.28
C TRP A 600 0.81 -8.98 7.36
N VAL A 601 1.05 -7.66 7.43
CA VAL A 601 1.90 -7.01 8.44
C VAL A 601 1.11 -5.90 9.13
N ILE A 602 1.15 -5.86 10.47
CA ILE A 602 0.50 -4.80 11.26
C ILE A 602 1.25 -3.49 11.04
N LYS A 603 0.59 -2.52 10.41
CA LYS A 603 1.11 -1.16 10.23
C LYS A 603 0.78 -0.29 11.43
N GLU A 604 -0.47 -0.29 11.87
CA GLU A 604 -0.93 0.54 12.98
C GLU A 604 -2.09 -0.16 13.69
N GLY A 605 -2.28 0.14 14.97
CA GLY A 605 -3.42 -0.28 15.77
C GLY A 605 -3.94 0.90 16.58
N ALA A 606 -5.26 1.02 16.65
CA ALA A 606 -5.95 1.98 17.50
C ALA A 606 -7.18 1.36 18.14
N VAL A 607 -7.33 1.51 19.46
CA VAL A 607 -8.66 1.38 20.12
C VAL A 607 -9.49 2.65 19.86
N TYR A 608 -10.71 2.93 20.31
CA TYR A 608 -11.33 4.28 20.43
C TYR A 608 -12.82 4.12 20.75
N GLN A 609 -13.48 5.22 21.12
CA GLN A 609 -14.94 5.23 21.24
C GLN A 609 -15.56 6.17 20.22
N GLU A 610 -16.73 5.80 19.71
CA GLU A 610 -17.57 6.68 18.89
C GLU A 610 -19.03 6.60 19.32
N ILE A 611 -19.81 7.58 18.85
CA ILE A 611 -21.24 7.65 19.07
C ILE A 611 -21.93 7.47 17.73
N HIS A 612 -22.79 6.46 17.62
CA HIS A 612 -23.60 6.26 16.42
C HIS A 612 -25.08 6.30 16.76
N ASN A 613 -25.84 7.03 15.94
CA ASN A 613 -27.29 7.10 16.07
C ASN A 613 -27.93 5.85 15.47
N ARG A 614 -28.81 5.21 16.24
CA ARG A 614 -29.59 4.05 15.80
C ARG A 614 -31.06 4.38 15.79
N SER A 615 -31.76 3.95 14.73
CA SER A 615 -33.21 4.05 14.67
C SER A 615 -33.84 3.26 15.81
N THR A 616 -34.80 3.88 16.49
CA THR A 616 -35.68 3.23 17.48
C THR A 616 -36.68 2.27 16.87
N LEU A 617 -36.74 2.19 15.52
CA LEU A 617 -37.70 1.38 14.76
C LEU A 617 -39.17 1.68 15.15
N GLY A 618 -39.44 2.89 15.65
CA GLY A 618 -40.78 3.27 16.11
C GLY A 618 -41.12 2.78 17.52
N ASP A 619 -40.12 2.60 18.40
CA ASP A 619 -40.33 2.36 19.83
C ASP A 619 -41.41 3.32 20.38
N PRO A 620 -42.48 2.81 21.02
CA PRO A 620 -43.53 3.65 21.59
C PRO A 620 -43.03 4.70 22.59
N LEU A 621 -41.89 4.46 23.24
CA LEU A 621 -41.24 5.42 24.14
C LEU A 621 -40.40 6.47 23.41
N PHE A 622 -39.94 6.18 22.20
CA PHE A 622 -39.10 7.07 21.39
C PHE A 622 -39.54 7.05 19.91
N PRO A 623 -40.76 7.51 19.58
CA PRO A 623 -41.36 7.30 18.26
C PRO A 623 -40.58 8.01 17.15
N MET A 624 -39.96 7.23 16.26
CA MET A 624 -39.23 7.69 15.06
C MET A 624 -38.00 8.59 15.33
N ILE A 625 -37.44 8.56 16.55
CA ILE A 625 -36.18 9.24 16.87
C ILE A 625 -35.00 8.27 16.68
N ALA A 626 -33.81 8.77 16.35
CA ALA A 626 -32.58 7.98 16.40
C ALA A 626 -31.85 8.22 17.73
N LEU A 627 -31.61 7.16 18.51
CA LEU A 627 -30.92 7.25 19.79
C LEU A 627 -29.41 7.09 19.61
N PRO A 628 -28.57 7.91 20.26
CA PRO A 628 -27.13 7.77 20.22
C PRO A 628 -26.68 6.57 21.07
N TYR A 629 -25.86 5.67 20.52
CA TYR A 629 -25.25 4.56 21.25
C TYR A 629 -23.74 4.76 21.30
N SER A 630 -23.13 4.43 22.45
CA SER A 630 -21.67 4.39 22.59
C SER A 630 -21.13 3.08 22.01
N TYR A 631 -20.15 3.20 21.14
CA TYR A 631 -19.43 2.09 20.52
C TYR A 631 -17.98 2.10 20.95
N PHE A 632 -17.44 0.91 21.20
CA PHE A 632 -16.01 0.70 21.36
C PHE A 632 -15.44 0.08 20.09
N TYR A 633 -14.30 0.61 19.65
CA TYR A 633 -13.56 0.16 18.48
C TYR A 633 -12.17 -0.32 18.87
N ALA A 634 -11.73 -1.39 18.23
CA ALA A 634 -10.38 -1.92 18.29
C ALA A 634 -9.95 -2.30 16.88
N ASN A 635 -9.20 -1.40 16.25
CA ASN A 635 -8.84 -1.46 14.84
C ASN A 635 -7.36 -1.82 14.68
N ILE A 636 -7.07 -2.82 13.84
CA ILE A 636 -5.73 -3.16 13.38
C ILE A 636 -5.64 -2.88 11.88
N GLN A 637 -4.82 -1.90 11.50
CA GLN A 637 -4.45 -1.69 10.11
C GLN A 637 -3.39 -2.71 9.69
N GLY A 638 -3.79 -3.66 8.85
CA GLY A 638 -2.90 -4.58 8.17
C GLY A 638 -2.49 -4.07 6.79
N HIS A 639 -1.29 -4.43 6.37
CA HIS A 639 -0.80 -4.21 5.01
C HIS A 639 -0.29 -5.50 4.40
N GLN A 640 -0.66 -5.83 3.16
CA GLN A 640 -0.15 -7.02 2.48
C GLN A 640 1.36 -6.89 2.22
N GLY A 641 2.12 -7.89 2.63
CA GLY A 641 3.59 -7.97 2.57
C GLY A 641 4.19 -8.16 1.17
N GLU A 642 3.48 -7.84 0.09
CA GLU A 642 4.05 -7.96 -1.26
C GLU A 642 5.24 -7.01 -1.44
N VAL A 643 6.43 -7.57 -1.61
CA VAL A 643 7.60 -6.84 -2.13
C VAL A 643 7.39 -6.61 -3.61
N SER A 644 6.48 -5.71 -3.97
CA SER A 644 6.21 -5.37 -5.37
C SER A 644 7.24 -4.33 -5.85
N LEU A 645 7.75 -4.53 -7.07
CA LEU A 645 8.63 -3.56 -7.74
C LEU A 645 7.97 -2.18 -7.82
N GLN A 646 6.64 -2.17 -7.95
CA GLN A 646 5.77 -0.99 -7.92
C GLN A 646 5.98 -0.14 -6.65
N ARG A 647 5.97 -0.75 -5.46
CA ARG A 647 6.21 -0.02 -4.20
C ARG A 647 7.64 0.48 -4.05
N GLN A 648 8.62 -0.24 -4.60
CA GLN A 648 9.99 0.27 -4.62
C GLN A 648 10.10 1.50 -5.53
N LEU A 649 9.45 1.48 -6.70
CA LEU A 649 9.37 2.63 -7.59
C LEU A 649 8.66 3.82 -6.94
N ALA A 650 7.61 3.60 -6.14
CA ALA A 650 6.91 4.65 -5.41
C ALA A 650 7.79 5.47 -4.47
N ARG A 651 8.82 4.85 -3.87
CA ARG A 651 9.78 5.56 -3.02
C ARG A 651 10.66 6.54 -3.81
N PHE A 652 10.94 6.23 -5.08
CA PHE A 652 11.80 7.05 -5.95
C PHE A 652 11.01 7.99 -6.85
N LEU A 653 9.74 7.70 -7.11
CA LEU A 653 8.84 8.46 -7.98
C LEU A 653 7.61 8.92 -7.18
N PRO A 654 7.71 10.01 -6.39
CA PRO A 654 6.60 10.53 -5.60
C PRO A 654 5.42 10.94 -6.50
N ASP A 655 4.20 10.68 -6.04
CA ASP A 655 2.97 10.87 -6.82
C ASP A 655 2.76 12.29 -7.33
N ARG A 656 3.21 13.28 -6.54
CA ARG A 656 3.17 14.72 -6.87
C ARG A 656 3.94 15.09 -8.16
N PHE A 657 4.81 14.21 -8.66
CA PHE A 657 5.60 14.42 -9.88
C PHE A 657 5.29 13.41 -10.99
N SER A 658 4.15 12.72 -10.92
CA SER A 658 3.79 11.66 -11.87
C SER A 658 3.84 12.12 -13.34
N VAL A 659 3.26 13.27 -13.67
CA VAL A 659 3.21 13.80 -15.05
C VAL A 659 4.61 14.19 -15.59
N PRO A 660 5.43 14.99 -14.89
CA PRO A 660 6.81 15.26 -15.33
C PRO A 660 7.65 14.00 -15.52
N TRP A 661 7.53 13.04 -14.60
CA TRP A 661 8.23 11.75 -14.73
C TRP A 661 7.72 10.96 -15.93
N PHE A 662 6.42 11.01 -16.23
CA PHE A 662 5.84 10.32 -17.37
C PHE A 662 6.40 10.87 -18.69
N ILE A 663 6.52 12.19 -18.80
CA ILE A 663 7.12 12.85 -19.98
C ILE A 663 8.61 12.49 -20.08
N PHE A 664 9.36 12.57 -18.97
CA PHE A 664 10.79 12.26 -18.95
C PHE A 664 11.08 10.81 -19.36
N PHE A 665 10.43 9.84 -18.71
CA PHE A 665 10.59 8.43 -19.05
C PHE A 665 10.02 8.10 -20.42
N GLY A 666 8.98 8.81 -20.87
CA GLY A 666 8.44 8.71 -22.22
C GLY A 666 9.46 9.14 -23.29
N ALA A 667 10.13 10.27 -23.08
CA ALA A 667 11.19 10.74 -23.97
C ALA A 667 12.39 9.79 -23.97
N LEU A 668 12.81 9.28 -22.80
CA LEU A 668 13.87 8.28 -22.71
C LEU A 668 13.48 6.97 -23.43
N PHE A 669 12.25 6.50 -23.22
CA PHE A 669 11.72 5.33 -23.92
C PHE A 669 11.77 5.54 -25.43
N LEU A 670 11.23 6.65 -25.96
CA LEU A 670 11.27 6.96 -27.38
C LEU A 670 12.70 7.09 -27.94
N SER A 671 13.61 7.74 -27.21
CA SER A 671 15.01 7.88 -27.63
C SER A 671 15.75 6.54 -27.73
N SER A 672 15.37 5.54 -26.91
CA SER A 672 15.93 4.19 -26.99
C SER A 672 15.54 3.43 -28.27
N TRP A 673 14.53 3.94 -29.01
CA TRP A 673 14.15 3.45 -30.33
C TRP A 673 15.01 3.98 -31.47
N THR A 674 15.99 4.84 -31.19
CA THR A 674 16.88 5.40 -32.20
C THR A 674 17.73 4.30 -32.87
N PRO A 675 17.62 4.08 -34.20
CA PRO A 675 18.24 2.92 -34.87
C PRO A 675 19.75 2.82 -34.69
N TRP A 676 20.46 3.96 -34.67
CA TRP A 676 21.91 3.99 -34.48
C TRP A 676 22.34 3.48 -33.08
N LEU A 677 21.65 3.92 -32.02
CA LEU A 677 21.91 3.48 -30.65
C LEU A 677 21.61 1.99 -30.48
N GLN A 678 20.52 1.51 -31.08
CA GLN A 678 20.15 0.10 -31.05
C GLN A 678 21.18 -0.79 -31.73
N HIS A 679 21.76 -0.33 -32.83
CA HIS A 679 22.78 -1.08 -33.55
C HIS A 679 24.11 -1.11 -32.78
N ARG A 680 24.48 0.02 -32.16
CA ARG A 680 25.75 0.17 -31.42
C ARG A 680 25.74 -0.46 -30.03
N TYR A 681 24.64 -0.33 -29.29
CA TYR A 681 24.50 -0.76 -27.88
C TYR A 681 23.16 -1.51 -27.66
N PRO A 682 22.95 -2.67 -28.27
CA PRO A 682 21.65 -3.34 -28.26
C PRO A 682 21.20 -3.77 -26.86
N VAL A 683 22.12 -4.26 -26.01
CA VAL A 683 21.80 -4.73 -24.65
C VAL A 683 21.53 -3.55 -23.70
N PRO A 684 22.38 -2.51 -23.60
CA PRO A 684 22.05 -1.32 -22.81
C PRO A 684 20.74 -0.65 -23.22
N MET A 685 20.45 -0.54 -24.53
CA MET A 685 19.19 0.04 -24.99
C MET A 685 17.97 -0.84 -24.69
N ALA A 686 18.12 -2.16 -24.61
CA ALA A 686 17.05 -3.03 -24.11
C ALA A 686 16.82 -2.82 -22.59
N LEU A 687 17.89 -2.67 -21.80
CA LEU A 687 17.77 -2.41 -20.36
C LEU A 687 17.11 -1.05 -20.08
N VAL A 688 17.49 -0.01 -20.81
CA VAL A 688 16.83 1.31 -20.73
C VAL A 688 15.33 1.18 -21.03
N ARG A 689 14.95 0.40 -22.06
CA ARG A 689 13.52 0.14 -22.36
C ARG A 689 12.80 -0.56 -21.21
N LEU A 690 13.39 -1.58 -20.61
CA LEU A 690 12.78 -2.25 -19.45
C LEU A 690 12.52 -1.27 -18.31
N VAL A 691 13.54 -0.51 -17.91
CA VAL A 691 13.44 0.42 -16.79
C VAL A 691 12.42 1.52 -17.09
N THR A 692 12.52 2.14 -18.28
CA THR A 692 11.59 3.21 -18.68
C THR A 692 10.15 2.70 -18.84
N SER A 693 9.93 1.51 -19.38
CA SER A 693 8.59 0.89 -19.46
C SER A 693 8.02 0.56 -18.09
N ALA A 694 8.83 0.05 -17.15
CA ALA A 694 8.40 -0.19 -15.78
C ALA A 694 8.00 1.12 -15.06
N CYS A 695 8.81 2.17 -15.22
CA CYS A 695 8.47 3.50 -14.71
C CYS A 695 7.18 4.06 -15.35
N LEU A 696 7.03 3.94 -16.67
CA LEU A 696 5.84 4.41 -17.37
C LEU A 696 4.58 3.66 -16.95
N LEU A 697 4.67 2.34 -16.74
CA LEU A 697 3.55 1.53 -16.26
C LEU A 697 3.12 1.96 -14.86
N TYR A 698 4.07 2.11 -13.94
CA TYR A 698 3.82 2.65 -12.59
C TYR A 698 3.15 4.02 -12.62
N LEU A 699 3.67 4.94 -13.44
CA LEU A 699 3.15 6.30 -13.54
C LEU A 699 1.76 6.35 -14.16
N LEU A 700 1.47 5.47 -15.13
CA LEU A 700 0.15 5.35 -15.74
C LEU A 700 -0.87 4.83 -14.72
N GLU A 701 -0.50 3.81 -13.95
CA GLU A 701 -1.32 3.25 -12.87
C GLU A 701 -1.65 4.33 -11.82
N ASN A 702 -0.65 5.09 -11.36
CA ASN A 702 -0.87 6.16 -10.39
C ASN A 702 -1.71 7.31 -10.93
N LEU A 703 -1.47 7.73 -12.18
CA LEU A 703 -2.27 8.78 -12.81
C LEU A 703 -3.73 8.34 -12.95
N PHE A 704 -3.95 7.06 -13.28
CA PHE A 704 -5.28 6.51 -13.37
C PHE A 704 -5.96 6.50 -11.98
N ASN A 705 -5.28 5.99 -10.95
CA ASN A 705 -5.80 5.98 -9.59
C ASN A 705 -6.16 7.39 -9.12
N ALA A 706 -5.30 8.38 -9.38
CA ALA A 706 -5.57 9.77 -9.02
C ALA A 706 -6.79 10.39 -9.73
N LEU A 707 -7.09 9.96 -10.96
CA LEU A 707 -8.18 10.54 -11.77
C LEU A 707 -9.53 9.81 -11.61
N TYR A 708 -9.50 8.50 -11.34
CA TYR A 708 -10.68 7.65 -11.49
C TYR A 708 -11.01 6.80 -10.26
N ALA A 709 -10.14 6.67 -9.26
CA ALA A 709 -10.37 5.81 -8.10
C ALA A 709 -11.69 6.11 -7.36
N GLU A 710 -12.02 7.39 -7.18
CA GLU A 710 -13.23 7.82 -6.49
C GLU A 710 -14.49 7.80 -7.37
N ARG A 711 -14.33 7.58 -8.69
CA ARG A 711 -15.44 7.58 -9.66
C ARG A 711 -15.90 6.18 -10.06
N LEU A 712 -15.05 5.18 -9.86
CA LEU A 712 -15.33 3.79 -10.20
C LEU A 712 -15.97 3.08 -9.00
N GLU A 713 -16.77 2.06 -9.28
CA GLU A 713 -17.22 1.14 -8.22
C GLU A 713 -16.07 0.21 -7.79
N LEU A 714 -16.12 -0.31 -6.56
CA LEU A 714 -15.08 -1.20 -6.00
C LEU A 714 -14.72 -2.36 -6.94
N TYR A 715 -15.70 -3.04 -7.54
CA TYR A 715 -15.43 -4.15 -8.46
C TYR A 715 -14.71 -3.70 -9.74
N GLN A 716 -15.00 -2.49 -10.23
CA GLN A 716 -14.36 -1.93 -11.43
C GLN A 716 -12.90 -1.58 -11.13
N LEU A 717 -12.65 -1.03 -9.94
CA LEU A 717 -11.31 -0.76 -9.45
C LEU A 717 -10.51 -2.06 -9.26
N GLU A 718 -11.12 -3.12 -8.70
CA GLU A 718 -10.51 -4.45 -8.59
C GLU A 718 -10.12 -5.01 -9.98
N LEU A 719 -11.03 -4.98 -10.96
CA LEU A 719 -10.74 -5.43 -12.33
C LEU A 719 -9.60 -4.64 -12.98
N MET A 720 -9.53 -3.35 -12.72
CA MET A 720 -8.47 -2.49 -13.22
C MET A 720 -7.12 -2.78 -12.54
N LEU A 721 -7.09 -3.01 -11.23
CA LEU A 721 -5.87 -3.43 -10.53
C LEU A 721 -5.39 -4.79 -11.06
N LEU A 722 -6.29 -5.73 -11.32
CA LEU A 722 -5.95 -7.00 -11.98
C LEU A 722 -5.37 -6.79 -13.38
N PHE A 723 -5.87 -5.82 -14.14
CA PHE A 723 -5.31 -5.45 -15.45
C PHE A 723 -3.87 -4.92 -15.33
N PHE A 724 -3.61 -3.96 -14.43
CA PHE A 724 -2.25 -3.45 -14.20
C PHE A 724 -1.29 -4.51 -13.66
N LYS A 725 -1.73 -5.33 -12.68
CA LYS A 725 -0.97 -6.49 -12.17
C LYS A 725 -0.61 -7.46 -13.31
N SER A 726 -1.51 -7.68 -14.27
CA SER A 726 -1.24 -8.52 -15.45
C SER A 726 -0.17 -7.91 -16.37
N LEU A 727 -0.21 -6.59 -16.59
CA LEU A 727 0.82 -5.88 -17.38
C LEU A 727 2.21 -5.99 -16.75
N TRP A 728 2.30 -5.95 -15.41
CA TRP A 728 3.56 -6.14 -14.69
C TRP A 728 4.22 -7.50 -14.95
N TRP A 729 3.45 -8.56 -15.21
CA TRP A 729 3.97 -9.88 -15.60
C TRP A 729 4.34 -9.99 -17.08
N LEU A 730 3.72 -9.20 -17.96
CA LEU A 730 4.06 -9.16 -19.38
C LEU A 730 5.36 -8.39 -19.66
N LEU A 731 5.69 -7.41 -18.83
CA LEU A 731 6.86 -6.53 -19.02
C LEU A 731 8.20 -7.30 -19.00
N PRO A 732 8.47 -8.21 -18.03
CA PRO A 732 9.65 -9.08 -18.07
C PRO A 732 9.68 -9.99 -19.31
N ALA A 733 8.53 -10.51 -19.75
CA ALA A 733 8.45 -11.37 -20.93
C ALA A 733 8.84 -10.61 -22.21
N LEU A 734 8.32 -9.39 -22.39
CA LEU A 734 8.71 -8.49 -23.48
C LEU A 734 10.20 -8.19 -23.45
N PHE A 735 10.78 -7.99 -22.27
CA PHE A 735 12.20 -7.74 -22.10
C PHE A 735 13.08 -8.94 -22.47
N VAL A 736 12.72 -10.14 -22.00
CA VAL A 736 13.43 -11.38 -22.36
C VAL A 736 13.41 -11.54 -23.88
N VAL A 737 12.25 -11.39 -24.53
CA VAL A 737 12.13 -11.46 -25.98
C VAL A 737 13.00 -10.41 -26.69
N ALA A 738 13.08 -9.18 -26.17
CA ALA A 738 13.93 -8.13 -26.72
C ALA A 738 15.44 -8.42 -26.59
N LEU A 739 15.86 -9.22 -25.60
CA LEU A 739 17.25 -9.62 -25.37
C LEU A 739 17.66 -10.86 -26.16
N LEU A 740 16.73 -11.72 -26.59
CA LEU A 740 17.05 -12.92 -27.37
C LEU A 740 17.84 -12.62 -28.66
N PRO A 741 17.51 -11.60 -29.48
CA PRO A 741 18.27 -11.30 -30.69
C PRO A 741 19.75 -10.96 -30.44
N PRO A 742 20.11 -10.01 -29.56
CA PRO A 742 21.52 -9.69 -29.31
C PRO A 742 22.28 -10.73 -28.51
N LEU A 743 21.64 -11.46 -27.58
CA LEU A 743 22.33 -12.39 -26.67
C LEU A 743 22.35 -13.84 -27.13
N VAL A 744 21.34 -14.28 -27.88
CA VAL A 744 21.16 -15.69 -28.26
C VAL A 744 21.24 -15.85 -29.77
N TRP A 745 20.34 -15.20 -30.53
CA TRP A 745 20.23 -15.43 -31.97
C TRP A 745 21.47 -14.97 -32.74
N ARG A 746 21.88 -13.70 -32.61
CA ARG A 746 23.04 -13.17 -33.36
C ARG A 746 24.34 -13.92 -33.04
N PRO A 747 24.65 -14.28 -31.77
CA PRO A 747 25.83 -15.09 -31.47
C PRO A 747 25.78 -16.49 -32.11
N ILE A 748 24.63 -17.17 -32.07
CA ILE A 748 24.44 -18.47 -32.72
C ILE A 748 24.64 -18.35 -34.23
N GLU A 749 24.06 -17.33 -34.86
CA GLU A 749 24.18 -17.09 -36.31
C GLU A 749 25.62 -16.76 -36.71
N ARG A 750 26.35 -16.01 -35.89
CA ARG A 750 27.78 -15.74 -36.12
C ARG A 750 28.63 -17.01 -36.01
N ARG A 751 28.33 -17.88 -35.04
CA ARG A 751 29.09 -19.12 -34.80
C ARG A 751 28.78 -20.18 -35.86
N THR A 752 27.53 -20.28 -36.30
CA THR A 752 27.07 -21.30 -37.24
C THR A 752 27.09 -20.85 -38.70
N ARG A 753 27.19 -19.54 -38.98
CA ARG A 753 27.09 -18.90 -40.31
C ARG A 753 25.74 -19.10 -41.03
N TYR A 754 24.76 -19.71 -40.39
CA TYR A 754 23.39 -19.86 -40.91
C TYR A 754 22.40 -19.04 -40.09
N PRO A 755 21.38 -18.41 -40.71
CA PRO A 755 20.34 -17.72 -39.98
C PRO A 755 19.49 -18.71 -39.17
N VAL A 756 19.14 -18.36 -37.93
CA VAL A 756 18.22 -19.16 -37.11
C VAL A 756 16.83 -19.09 -37.75
N PRO A 757 16.17 -20.23 -38.01
CA PRO A 757 14.85 -20.25 -38.63
C PRO A 757 13.84 -19.43 -37.82
N ASN A 758 12.98 -18.67 -38.52
CA ASN A 758 11.93 -17.88 -37.87
C ASN A 758 11.00 -18.74 -37.00
N VAL A 759 10.77 -20.00 -37.39
CA VAL A 759 9.96 -20.96 -36.61
C VAL A 759 10.54 -21.16 -35.21
N ALA A 760 11.86 -21.31 -35.08
CA ALA A 760 12.51 -21.49 -33.79
C ALA A 760 12.40 -20.22 -32.93
N ARG A 761 12.56 -19.04 -33.53
CA ARG A 761 12.39 -17.76 -32.85
C ARG A 761 10.96 -17.56 -32.35
N THR A 762 9.97 -17.84 -33.19
CA THR A 762 8.54 -17.75 -32.82
C THR A 762 8.19 -18.74 -31.71
N PHE A 763 8.73 -19.96 -31.76
CA PHE A 763 8.52 -20.96 -30.72
C PHE A 763 9.06 -20.49 -29.37
N VAL A 764 10.30 -19.98 -29.30
CA VAL A 764 10.85 -19.46 -28.04
C VAL A 764 10.05 -18.26 -27.52
N ASN A 765 9.62 -17.35 -28.39
CA ASN A 765 8.77 -16.23 -27.98
C ASN A 765 7.44 -16.72 -27.39
N LEU A 766 6.80 -17.73 -28.02
CA LEU A 766 5.55 -18.32 -27.53
C LEU A 766 5.74 -18.97 -26.15
N VAL A 767 6.85 -19.67 -25.94
CA VAL A 767 7.19 -20.24 -24.62
C VAL A 767 7.34 -19.14 -23.57
N VAL A 768 8.07 -18.06 -23.87
CA VAL A 768 8.28 -16.94 -22.93
C VAL A 768 6.94 -16.27 -22.55
N PHE A 769 6.09 -15.96 -23.53
CA PHE A 769 4.76 -15.39 -23.24
C PHE A 769 3.80 -16.39 -22.59
N GLY A 770 3.92 -17.69 -22.90
CA GLY A 770 3.15 -18.76 -22.27
C GLY A 770 3.46 -18.86 -20.78
N ILE A 771 4.75 -18.80 -20.39
CA ILE A 771 5.17 -18.75 -18.98
C ILE A 771 4.57 -17.53 -18.30
N ALA A 772 4.64 -16.35 -18.92
CA ALA A 772 4.04 -15.13 -18.37
C ALA A 772 2.51 -15.26 -18.19
N GLY A 773 1.81 -15.87 -19.15
CA GLY A 773 0.38 -16.15 -19.05
C GLY A 773 0.03 -17.09 -17.90
N VAL A 774 0.83 -18.14 -17.68
CA VAL A 774 0.68 -19.05 -16.53
C VAL A 774 0.93 -18.30 -15.22
N CYS A 775 1.96 -17.45 -15.14
CA CYS A 775 2.21 -16.62 -13.97
C CYS A 775 1.07 -15.64 -13.70
N ILE A 776 0.49 -15.02 -14.73
CA ILE A 776 -0.69 -14.16 -14.58
C ILE A 776 -1.85 -14.94 -13.99
N LEU A 777 -2.18 -16.11 -14.56
CA LEU A 777 -3.26 -16.94 -14.03
C LEU A 777 -3.01 -17.37 -12.58
N ALA A 778 -1.77 -17.73 -12.25
CA ALA A 778 -1.42 -18.25 -10.93
C ALA A 778 -1.31 -17.17 -9.85
N PHE A 779 -0.68 -16.03 -10.13
CA PHE A 779 -0.34 -14.99 -9.15
C PHE A 779 -1.20 -13.73 -9.23
N VAL A 780 -1.92 -13.50 -10.34
CA VAL A 780 -2.83 -12.36 -10.48
C VAL A 780 -4.29 -12.79 -10.27
N PHE A 781 -4.66 -13.95 -10.80
CA PHE A 781 -6.03 -14.47 -10.69
C PHE A 781 -6.19 -15.59 -9.65
N ASP A 782 -5.14 -15.90 -8.89
CA ASP A 782 -5.09 -16.96 -7.87
C ASP A 782 -5.65 -18.31 -8.36
N ARG A 783 -5.37 -18.67 -9.62
CA ARG A 783 -5.82 -19.95 -10.18
C ARG A 783 -4.81 -21.05 -9.81
N PRO A 784 -5.28 -22.17 -9.24
CA PRO A 784 -4.39 -23.25 -8.85
C PRO A 784 -3.70 -23.83 -10.09
N LEU A 785 -2.36 -23.88 -10.04
CA LEU A 785 -1.51 -24.36 -11.12
C LEU A 785 -1.92 -25.78 -11.59
N THR A 786 -2.36 -26.64 -10.67
CA THR A 786 -2.80 -28.02 -10.97
C THR A 786 -3.84 -28.09 -12.08
N THR A 787 -4.79 -27.15 -12.10
CA THR A 787 -5.85 -27.07 -13.13
C THR A 787 -5.28 -26.69 -14.50
N ILE A 788 -4.27 -25.80 -14.52
CA ILE A 788 -3.62 -25.32 -15.74
C ILE A 788 -2.73 -26.41 -16.34
N TRP A 789 -1.98 -27.13 -15.50
CA TRP A 789 -1.15 -28.26 -15.92
C TRP A 789 -1.97 -29.42 -16.46
N ALA A 790 -3.14 -29.70 -15.86
CA ALA A 790 -4.06 -30.72 -16.37
C ALA A 790 -4.57 -30.39 -17.78
N ALA A 791 -4.88 -29.11 -18.07
CA ALA A 791 -5.32 -28.67 -19.38
C ALA A 791 -4.18 -28.60 -20.42
N SER A 792 -2.95 -28.26 -20.01
CA SER A 792 -1.82 -28.11 -20.92
C SER A 792 -1.25 -29.45 -21.44
N GLY A 793 -1.41 -30.54 -20.68
CA GLY A 793 -0.89 -31.86 -21.06
C GLY A 793 -1.39 -32.35 -22.43
N LEU A 794 -2.66 -32.14 -22.76
CA LEU A 794 -3.23 -32.53 -24.06
C LEU A 794 -2.66 -31.71 -25.22
N LEU A 795 -2.48 -30.41 -25.00
CA LEU A 795 -1.90 -29.47 -25.97
C LEU A 795 -0.42 -29.78 -26.22
N THR A 796 0.34 -30.06 -25.17
CA THR A 796 1.75 -30.48 -25.28
C THR A 796 1.88 -31.81 -26.01
N LEU A 797 0.96 -32.76 -25.78
CA LEU A 797 0.94 -34.03 -26.49
C LEU A 797 0.69 -33.84 -27.99
N ILE A 798 -0.35 -33.08 -28.37
CA ILE A 798 -0.69 -32.79 -29.77
C ILE A 798 0.47 -32.06 -30.46
N LEU A 799 1.05 -31.06 -29.79
CA LEU A 799 2.18 -30.30 -30.30
C LEU A 799 3.43 -31.18 -30.45
N GLY A 800 3.70 -32.06 -29.48
CA GLY A 800 4.79 -33.03 -29.53
C GLY A 800 4.68 -33.99 -30.70
N ILE A 801 3.46 -34.49 -30.98
CA ILE A 801 3.18 -35.35 -32.14
C ILE A 801 3.40 -34.57 -33.45
N ALA A 802 2.93 -33.32 -33.54
CA ALA A 802 3.10 -32.49 -34.73
C ALA A 802 4.57 -32.13 -35.02
N LEU A 803 5.37 -31.94 -33.96
CA LEU A 803 6.80 -31.58 -34.05
C LEU A 803 7.74 -32.78 -34.10
N GLN A 804 7.24 -34.01 -33.90
CA GLN A 804 8.06 -35.23 -33.81
C GLN A 804 9.07 -35.34 -34.96
N ASN A 805 8.62 -35.15 -36.20
CA ASN A 805 9.46 -35.26 -37.39
C ASN A 805 10.50 -34.12 -37.50
N LEU A 806 10.14 -32.91 -37.04
CA LEU A 806 11.06 -31.76 -37.04
C LEU A 806 12.19 -31.95 -36.03
N ILE A 807 11.85 -32.48 -34.85
CA ILE A 807 12.82 -32.79 -33.79
C ILE A 807 13.77 -33.88 -34.27
N LEU A 808 13.25 -34.96 -34.85
CA LEU A 808 14.06 -36.07 -35.35
C LEU A 808 15.03 -35.62 -36.45
N ASP A 809 14.58 -34.80 -37.40
CA ASP A 809 15.44 -34.24 -38.45
C ASP A 809 16.54 -33.34 -37.88
N ALA A 810 16.23 -32.52 -36.87
CA ALA A 810 17.19 -31.63 -36.24
C ALA A 810 18.28 -32.39 -35.47
N PHE A 811 17.90 -33.39 -34.66
CA PHE A 811 18.85 -34.25 -33.95
C PHE A 811 19.73 -35.05 -34.94
N SER A 812 19.12 -35.59 -35.99
CA SER A 812 19.85 -36.31 -37.03
C SER A 812 20.86 -35.41 -37.74
N GLY A 813 20.50 -34.14 -38.01
CA GLY A 813 21.43 -33.15 -38.57
C GLY A 813 22.60 -32.83 -37.64
N LEU A 814 22.36 -32.76 -36.33
CA LEU A 814 23.41 -32.54 -35.33
C LEU A 814 24.38 -33.73 -35.25
N VAL A 815 23.85 -34.96 -35.24
CA VAL A 815 24.66 -36.19 -35.22
C VAL A 815 25.53 -36.28 -36.49
N LEU A 816 24.95 -36.04 -37.67
CA LEU A 816 25.71 -36.04 -38.93
C LEU A 816 26.84 -34.99 -38.95
N ASN A 817 26.66 -33.85 -38.27
CA ASN A 817 27.70 -32.83 -38.14
C ASN A 817 28.80 -33.22 -37.14
N LEU A 818 28.45 -33.95 -36.08
CA LEU A 818 29.37 -34.43 -35.04
C LEU A 818 30.20 -35.63 -35.50
N GLU A 819 29.56 -36.65 -36.07
CA GLU A 819 30.23 -37.89 -36.49
C GLU A 819 30.94 -37.75 -37.84
N GLN A 820 30.52 -36.77 -38.66
CA GLN A 820 31.07 -36.46 -39.99
C GLN A 820 31.35 -37.70 -40.88
N PRO A 821 30.36 -38.58 -41.12
CA PRO A 821 30.53 -39.72 -42.02
C PRO A 821 30.88 -39.30 -43.47
N PHE A 822 30.55 -38.06 -43.83
CA PHE A 822 30.93 -37.39 -45.07
C PHE A 822 31.05 -35.88 -44.86
N THR A 823 31.73 -35.19 -45.78
CA THR A 823 31.86 -33.73 -45.81
C THR A 823 31.36 -33.14 -47.13
N LEU A 824 31.26 -31.81 -47.19
CA LEU A 824 30.97 -31.10 -48.44
C LEU A 824 31.93 -31.52 -49.57
N SER A 825 31.40 -31.52 -50.79
CA SER A 825 32.08 -31.89 -52.03
C SER A 825 32.49 -33.37 -52.18
N GLN A 826 32.10 -34.24 -51.24
CA GLN A 826 32.36 -35.68 -51.36
C GLN A 826 31.24 -36.41 -52.11
N TRP A 827 31.59 -37.50 -52.79
CA TRP A 827 30.64 -38.37 -53.47
C TRP A 827 30.18 -39.49 -52.55
N ILE A 828 28.87 -39.56 -52.32
CA ILE A 828 28.28 -40.58 -51.46
C ILE A 828 27.17 -41.33 -52.19
N GLY A 829 27.03 -42.61 -51.84
CA GLY A 829 25.88 -43.43 -52.16
C GLY A 829 25.02 -43.64 -50.94
N ILE A 830 23.72 -43.43 -51.06
CA ILE A 830 22.75 -43.64 -49.99
C ILE A 830 21.79 -44.74 -50.44
N ALA A 831 21.76 -45.85 -49.70
CA ALA A 831 20.79 -46.91 -49.92
C ALA A 831 19.64 -46.75 -48.93
N THR A 832 18.50 -46.26 -49.43
CA THR A 832 17.27 -46.16 -48.63
C THR A 832 16.35 -47.35 -48.92
N ARG A 833 15.56 -47.76 -47.91
CA ARG A 833 14.57 -48.84 -48.08
C ARG A 833 13.44 -48.51 -49.06
N TRP A 834 13.20 -47.22 -49.33
CA TRP A 834 11.98 -46.75 -50.02
C TRP A 834 12.25 -46.01 -51.35
N HIS A 835 13.45 -45.46 -51.59
CA HIS A 835 13.73 -44.59 -52.75
C HIS A 835 14.93 -45.07 -53.61
N GLY A 836 15.28 -46.35 -53.51
CA GLY A 836 16.41 -46.93 -54.23
C GLY A 836 17.78 -46.41 -53.76
N ARG A 837 18.82 -46.73 -54.54
CA ARG A 837 20.18 -46.22 -54.32
C ARG A 837 20.32 -44.86 -54.99
N GLN A 838 20.62 -43.84 -54.19
CA GLN A 838 20.91 -42.48 -54.66
C GLN A 838 22.42 -42.27 -54.65
N PHE A 839 22.98 -41.70 -55.72
CA PHE A 839 24.40 -41.40 -55.84
C PHE A 839 24.57 -39.93 -56.24
N GLY A 840 25.35 -39.17 -55.46
CA GLY A 840 25.56 -37.75 -55.73
C GLY A 840 26.66 -37.13 -54.88
N ARG A 841 27.06 -35.92 -55.28
CA ARG A 841 28.01 -35.07 -54.55
C ARG A 841 27.29 -34.27 -53.48
N VAL A 842 27.81 -34.23 -52.27
CA VAL A 842 27.25 -33.43 -51.17
C VAL A 842 27.50 -31.95 -51.44
N GLU A 843 26.45 -31.20 -51.79
CA GLU A 843 26.52 -29.75 -52.03
C GLU A 843 26.30 -28.95 -50.75
N GLU A 844 25.36 -29.38 -49.91
CA GLU A 844 24.95 -28.64 -48.73
C GLU A 844 24.47 -29.59 -47.63
N LEU A 845 24.87 -29.30 -46.39
CA LEU A 845 24.42 -29.99 -45.18
C LEU A 845 23.86 -28.94 -44.21
N ASN A 846 22.53 -28.90 -44.08
CA ASN A 846 21.84 -28.00 -43.16
C ASN A 846 21.25 -28.78 -41.97
N TRP A 847 20.71 -28.07 -40.99
CA TRP A 847 20.16 -28.67 -39.77
C TRP A 847 19.00 -29.67 -40.03
N ARG A 848 18.27 -29.54 -41.15
CA ARG A 848 17.12 -30.40 -41.49
C ARG A 848 17.37 -31.35 -42.67
N THR A 849 18.16 -30.95 -43.66
CA THR A 849 18.32 -31.69 -44.91
C THR A 849 19.75 -31.70 -45.40
N THR A 850 20.11 -32.75 -46.14
CA THR A 850 21.34 -32.81 -46.95
C THR A 850 20.94 -32.76 -48.42
N ARG A 851 21.68 -31.98 -49.21
CA ARG A 851 21.45 -31.81 -50.64
C ARG A 851 22.56 -32.49 -51.43
N LEU A 852 22.16 -33.40 -52.31
CA LEU A 852 23.05 -34.14 -53.20
C LEU A 852 22.86 -33.68 -54.63
N TRP A 853 23.94 -33.30 -55.30
CA TRP A 853 23.93 -33.08 -56.74
C TRP A 853 24.28 -34.38 -57.46
N THR A 854 23.31 -34.89 -58.21
CA THR A 854 23.42 -36.14 -58.98
C THR A 854 24.06 -35.89 -60.34
N ARG A 855 24.50 -36.95 -61.01
CA ARG A 855 25.14 -36.85 -62.33
C ARG A 855 24.17 -36.55 -63.47
N ASP A 856 22.88 -36.81 -63.26
CA ASP A 856 21.81 -36.43 -64.19
C ASP A 856 21.45 -34.94 -64.07
N ASN A 857 22.33 -34.15 -63.43
CA ASN A 857 22.18 -32.74 -63.16
C ASN A 857 20.95 -32.38 -62.29
N ASN A 858 20.52 -33.30 -61.43
CA ASN A 858 19.41 -33.08 -60.50
C ASN A 858 19.94 -32.83 -59.07
N LEU A 859 19.28 -31.92 -58.35
CA LEU A 859 19.52 -31.68 -56.92
C LEU A 859 18.52 -32.48 -56.08
N VAL A 860 19.01 -33.51 -55.39
CA VAL A 860 18.20 -34.37 -54.52
C VAL A 860 18.31 -33.86 -53.09
N VAL A 861 17.19 -33.45 -52.50
CA VAL A 861 17.12 -32.94 -51.12
C VAL A 861 16.54 -34.02 -50.22
N ILE A 862 17.31 -34.49 -49.26
CA ILE A 862 16.93 -35.60 -48.39
C ILE A 862 16.89 -35.12 -46.93
N PRO A 863 15.79 -35.36 -46.19
CA PRO A 863 15.73 -35.15 -44.74
C PRO A 863 16.83 -35.88 -43.99
N ASN A 864 17.43 -35.22 -42.99
CA ASN A 864 18.54 -35.80 -42.22
C ASN A 864 18.13 -37.06 -41.45
N SER A 865 16.87 -37.16 -40.98
CA SER A 865 16.37 -38.38 -40.34
C SER A 865 16.37 -39.59 -41.26
N ILE A 866 16.24 -39.39 -42.57
CA ILE A 866 16.31 -40.46 -43.56
C ILE A 866 17.76 -40.85 -43.82
N ILE A 867 18.67 -39.87 -43.91
CA ILE A 867 20.10 -40.11 -44.14
C ILE A 867 20.76 -40.82 -42.96
N SER A 868 20.49 -40.36 -41.74
CA SER A 868 21.05 -40.93 -40.51
C SER A 868 20.65 -42.40 -40.32
N ASN A 869 19.53 -42.83 -40.90
CA ASN A 869 19.03 -44.20 -40.84
C ASN A 869 19.33 -45.02 -42.12
N ALA A 870 20.02 -44.43 -43.10
CA ALA A 870 20.38 -45.11 -44.34
C ALA A 870 21.80 -45.67 -44.29
N ALA A 871 22.06 -46.75 -45.04
CA ALA A 871 23.42 -47.21 -45.25
C ALA A 871 24.14 -46.24 -46.21
N ILE A 872 25.19 -45.58 -45.70
CA ILE A 872 25.98 -44.59 -46.44
C ILE A 872 27.27 -45.25 -46.92
N THR A 873 27.53 -45.19 -48.22
CA THR A 873 28.83 -45.55 -48.81
C THR A 873 29.54 -44.28 -49.24
N ASN A 874 30.67 -43.96 -48.61
CA ASN A 874 31.48 -42.81 -49.01
C ASN A 874 32.49 -43.25 -50.07
N TYR A 875 32.34 -42.77 -51.30
CA TYR A 875 33.25 -43.10 -52.41
C TYR A 875 34.48 -42.18 -52.45
N SER A 876 34.58 -41.22 -51.52
CA SER A 876 35.70 -40.28 -51.41
C SER A 876 36.62 -40.56 -50.21
N ARG A 877 36.30 -41.54 -49.35
CA ARG A 877 37.10 -41.93 -48.17
C ARG A 877 37.13 -43.46 -47.98
N PRO A 878 38.21 -44.04 -47.39
CA PRO A 878 39.42 -43.37 -46.90
C PRO A 878 40.42 -43.00 -48.01
N THR A 879 40.41 -43.72 -49.13
CA THR A 879 41.33 -43.52 -50.26
C THR A 879 40.57 -43.14 -51.52
N TYR A 880 41.12 -42.19 -52.27
CA TYR A 880 40.65 -41.78 -53.60
C TYR A 880 41.79 -42.07 -54.60
N PRO A 881 41.58 -42.82 -55.69
CA PRO A 881 40.32 -43.28 -56.30
C PRO A 881 39.58 -44.40 -55.55
N SER A 882 38.27 -44.54 -55.81
CA SER A 882 37.41 -45.53 -55.14
C SER A 882 37.56 -46.92 -55.75
N ARG A 883 37.79 -47.92 -54.89
CA ARG A 883 37.77 -49.34 -55.27
C ARG A 883 36.32 -49.85 -55.38
N MET A 884 36.04 -50.65 -56.39
CA MET A 884 34.80 -51.36 -56.59
C MET A 884 35.06 -52.85 -56.77
N GLU A 885 34.20 -53.69 -56.21
CA GLU A 885 34.29 -55.15 -56.32
C GLU A 885 33.12 -55.65 -57.17
N ILE A 886 33.42 -56.30 -58.29
CA ILE A 886 32.43 -56.79 -59.24
C ILE A 886 32.45 -58.32 -59.18
N PRO A 887 31.40 -58.95 -58.65
CA PRO A 887 31.36 -60.40 -58.52
C PRO A 887 31.05 -61.08 -59.85
N VAL A 888 31.75 -62.15 -60.15
CA VAL A 888 31.53 -63.02 -61.31
C VAL A 888 31.65 -64.47 -60.84
N VAL A 889 30.68 -65.33 -61.17
CA VAL A 889 30.71 -66.75 -60.79
C VAL A 889 30.97 -67.60 -62.02
N LEU A 890 32.00 -68.45 -61.99
CA LEU A 890 32.36 -69.36 -63.09
C LEU A 890 32.23 -70.81 -62.63
N GLU A 891 31.96 -71.72 -63.57
CA GLU A 891 31.83 -73.15 -63.26
C GLU A 891 33.13 -73.74 -62.67
N PHE A 892 33.02 -74.76 -61.82
CA PHE A 892 34.18 -75.47 -61.23
C PHE A 892 35.11 -76.11 -62.26
N SER A 893 34.62 -76.31 -63.48
CA SER A 893 35.37 -76.84 -64.62
C SER A 893 36.46 -75.87 -65.10
N VAL A 894 36.37 -74.59 -64.77
CA VAL A 894 37.36 -73.57 -65.16
C VAL A 894 38.50 -73.54 -64.12
N PRO A 895 39.76 -73.82 -64.51
CA PRO A 895 40.90 -73.70 -63.61
C PRO A 895 41.02 -72.28 -63.05
N VAL A 896 41.33 -72.16 -61.76
CA VAL A 896 41.31 -70.89 -61.02
C VAL A 896 42.30 -69.88 -61.61
N GLU A 897 43.50 -70.31 -61.94
CA GLU A 897 44.55 -69.47 -62.51
C GLU A 897 44.14 -68.92 -63.88
N HIS A 898 43.47 -69.75 -64.69
CA HIS A 898 42.96 -69.36 -66.00
C HIS A 898 41.78 -68.38 -65.85
N ALA A 899 40.84 -68.66 -64.95
CA ALA A 899 39.74 -67.76 -64.64
C ALA A 899 40.24 -66.37 -64.17
N GLN A 900 41.24 -66.31 -63.29
CA GLN A 900 41.82 -65.05 -62.83
C GLN A 900 42.47 -64.27 -63.98
N GLN A 901 43.27 -64.93 -64.82
CA GLN A 901 43.90 -64.30 -65.99
C GLN A 901 42.85 -63.69 -66.93
N VAL A 902 41.83 -64.48 -67.30
CA VAL A 902 40.79 -64.05 -68.23
C VAL A 902 39.98 -62.88 -67.68
N LEU A 903 39.61 -62.92 -66.39
CA LEU A 903 38.85 -61.85 -65.75
C LEU A 903 39.71 -60.58 -65.55
N GLU A 904 41.01 -60.70 -65.28
CA GLU A 904 41.93 -59.55 -65.21
C GLU A 904 42.13 -58.89 -66.58
N GLU A 905 42.33 -59.68 -67.64
CA GLU A 905 42.42 -59.17 -69.01
C GLU A 905 41.10 -58.50 -69.45
N SER A 906 39.96 -59.10 -69.10
CA SER A 906 38.64 -58.53 -69.37
C SER A 906 38.48 -57.16 -68.69
N ALA A 907 38.89 -57.05 -67.43
CA ALA A 907 38.85 -55.79 -66.71
C ALA A 907 39.84 -54.76 -67.28
N ARG A 908 40.99 -55.17 -67.84
CA ARG A 908 41.90 -54.27 -68.60
C ARG A 908 41.24 -53.73 -69.87
N GLN A 909 40.38 -54.49 -70.54
CA GLN A 909 39.63 -53.95 -71.68
C GLN A 909 38.66 -52.83 -71.26
N ALA A 910 38.11 -52.89 -70.05
CA ALA A 910 37.28 -51.81 -69.49
C ALA A 910 38.08 -50.55 -69.10
N VAL A 911 39.41 -50.62 -69.07
CA VAL A 911 40.30 -49.43 -68.97
C VAL A 911 40.28 -48.65 -70.28
N VAL A 912 40.24 -49.35 -71.43
CA VAL A 912 40.24 -48.72 -72.76
C VAL A 912 38.98 -47.87 -72.99
N SER A 913 37.85 -48.24 -72.37
CA SER A 913 36.62 -47.45 -72.41
C SER A 913 36.63 -46.23 -71.48
N GLY A 914 37.72 -45.97 -70.76
CA GLY A 914 37.85 -44.87 -69.80
C GLY A 914 37.01 -45.04 -68.52
N ALA A 915 36.39 -46.20 -68.33
CA ALA A 915 35.51 -46.48 -67.19
C ALA A 915 36.28 -46.93 -65.94
N VAL A 916 37.42 -47.58 -66.13
CA VAL A 916 38.32 -48.08 -65.07
C VAL A 916 39.69 -47.40 -65.19
N LEU A 917 40.34 -47.11 -64.07
CA LEU A 917 41.66 -46.50 -64.04
C LEU A 917 42.75 -47.54 -64.33
N GLY A 918 43.51 -47.32 -65.40
CA GLY A 918 44.59 -48.22 -65.85
C GLY A 918 45.86 -48.18 -65.00
N GLU A 919 46.07 -47.09 -64.26
CA GLU A 919 47.26 -46.88 -63.42
C GLU A 919 47.18 -47.64 -62.08
N GLN A 920 46.00 -48.12 -61.70
CA GLN A 920 45.79 -48.87 -60.46
C GLN A 920 45.79 -50.38 -60.71
N PRO A 921 46.25 -51.21 -59.77
CA PRO A 921 46.28 -52.65 -59.95
C PRO A 921 44.85 -53.20 -60.00
N ILE A 922 44.48 -53.77 -61.14
CA ILE A 922 43.31 -54.63 -61.27
C ILE A 922 43.68 -55.98 -60.64
N ARG A 923 42.85 -56.47 -59.72
CA ARG A 923 43.05 -57.76 -59.06
C ARG A 923 41.79 -58.59 -59.13
N VAL A 924 41.94 -59.86 -59.47
CA VAL A 924 40.83 -60.82 -59.38
C VAL A 924 41.13 -61.78 -58.24
N VAL A 925 40.29 -61.76 -57.20
CA VAL A 925 40.42 -62.65 -56.05
C VAL A 925 39.29 -63.67 -56.06
N VAL A 926 39.61 -64.90 -55.64
CA VAL A 926 38.58 -65.88 -55.29
C VAL A 926 37.91 -65.39 -54.01
N ASP A 927 36.61 -65.13 -54.10
CA ASP A 927 35.81 -64.61 -52.99
C ASP A 927 35.31 -65.77 -52.13
N THR A 928 34.57 -66.70 -52.76
CA THR A 928 33.95 -67.86 -52.10
C THR A 928 33.71 -68.99 -53.10
N LEU A 929 33.59 -70.22 -52.59
CA LEU A 929 33.10 -71.37 -53.36
C LEU A 929 31.59 -71.45 -53.14
N GLU A 930 30.80 -71.17 -54.18
CA GLU A 930 29.34 -71.32 -54.13
C GLU A 930 28.94 -72.74 -54.56
N SER A 931 27.72 -73.19 -54.23
CA SER A 931 27.28 -74.56 -54.51
C SER A 931 27.26 -74.94 -56.01
N TYR A 932 27.32 -73.95 -56.89
CA TYR A 932 27.20 -74.09 -58.33
C TYR A 932 28.42 -73.55 -59.10
N GLY A 933 29.42 -72.99 -58.43
CA GLY A 933 30.62 -72.47 -59.08
C GLY A 933 31.56 -71.71 -58.14
N VAL A 934 32.70 -71.27 -58.68
CA VAL A 934 33.66 -70.44 -57.97
C VAL A 934 33.31 -68.97 -58.19
N ARG A 935 33.10 -68.22 -57.10
CA ARG A 935 32.85 -66.78 -57.16
C ARG A 935 34.15 -66.00 -57.07
N TYR A 936 34.37 -65.17 -58.07
CA TYR A 936 35.49 -64.24 -58.17
C TYR A 936 35.01 -62.81 -57.91
N LYS A 937 35.86 -61.99 -57.30
CA LYS A 937 35.67 -60.54 -57.20
C LYS A 937 36.73 -59.83 -58.03
N ILE A 938 36.27 -59.13 -59.05
CA ILE A 938 37.12 -58.24 -59.85
C ILE A 938 37.20 -56.91 -59.12
N GLN A 939 38.38 -56.57 -58.62
CA GLN A 939 38.67 -55.31 -57.95
C GLN A 939 39.17 -54.30 -58.97
N VAL A 940 38.41 -53.24 -59.17
CA VAL A 940 38.73 -52.14 -60.10
C VAL A 940 38.67 -50.80 -59.39
N TYR A 941 39.44 -49.83 -59.87
CA TYR A 941 39.43 -48.46 -59.33
C TYR A 941 38.84 -47.50 -60.35
N HIS A 942 38.09 -46.52 -59.87
CA HIS A 942 37.50 -45.46 -60.69
C HIS A 942 37.52 -44.13 -59.94
N HIS A 943 37.46 -43.02 -60.69
CA HIS A 943 37.15 -41.71 -60.14
C HIS A 943 35.63 -41.50 -60.16
N PRO A 944 34.94 -41.54 -59.00
CA PRO A 944 33.50 -41.34 -58.91
C PRO A 944 33.01 -40.01 -59.52
N GLU A 945 33.90 -38.99 -59.55
CA GLU A 945 33.69 -37.70 -60.22
C GLU A 945 33.55 -37.84 -61.74
N MET A 946 34.33 -38.74 -62.34
CA MET A 946 34.44 -38.90 -63.78
C MET A 946 33.48 -39.95 -64.31
N VAL A 947 33.29 -41.07 -63.59
CA VAL A 947 32.43 -42.20 -64.01
C VAL A 947 31.59 -42.70 -62.82
N SER A 948 30.28 -42.92 -63.01
CA SER A 948 29.42 -43.43 -61.93
C SER A 948 29.67 -44.92 -61.67
N PRO A 949 29.46 -45.42 -60.44
CA PRO A 949 29.68 -46.83 -60.13
C PRO A 949 28.89 -47.79 -61.03
N GLU A 950 27.66 -47.45 -61.41
CA GLU A 950 26.83 -48.28 -62.30
C GLU A 950 27.40 -48.35 -63.73
N VAL A 951 28.00 -47.27 -64.22
CA VAL A 951 28.68 -47.26 -65.53
C VAL A 951 29.94 -48.12 -65.49
N VAL A 952 30.71 -48.07 -64.40
CA VAL A 952 31.88 -48.95 -64.21
C VAL A 952 31.47 -50.41 -64.19
N LYS A 953 30.45 -50.75 -63.40
CA LYS A 953 29.90 -52.10 -63.32
C LYS A 953 29.46 -52.61 -64.69
N THR A 954 28.78 -51.76 -65.46
CA THR A 954 28.33 -52.09 -66.82
C THR A 954 29.50 -52.33 -67.77
N ALA A 955 30.51 -51.46 -67.75
CA ALA A 955 31.67 -51.58 -68.62
C ALA A 955 32.46 -52.87 -68.34
N VAL A 956 32.73 -53.17 -67.07
CA VAL A 956 33.46 -54.39 -66.67
C VAL A 956 32.64 -55.64 -66.97
N ASN A 957 31.35 -55.68 -66.59
CA ASN A 957 30.50 -56.83 -66.88
C ASN A 957 30.38 -57.09 -68.39
N ARG A 958 30.29 -56.04 -69.21
CA ARG A 958 30.26 -56.18 -70.67
C ARG A 958 31.57 -56.76 -71.20
N ALA A 959 32.71 -56.27 -70.73
CA ALA A 959 34.02 -56.78 -71.14
C ALA A 959 34.21 -58.25 -70.74
N VAL A 960 33.85 -58.59 -69.49
CA VAL A 960 33.86 -59.97 -68.98
C VAL A 960 32.96 -60.87 -69.81
N MET A 961 31.70 -60.49 -70.03
CA MET A 961 30.77 -61.29 -70.83
C MET A 961 31.28 -61.54 -72.25
N THR A 962 31.82 -60.51 -72.89
CA THR A 962 32.34 -60.60 -74.27
C THR A 962 33.53 -61.55 -74.33
N ARG A 963 34.44 -61.48 -73.35
CA ARG A 963 35.64 -62.31 -73.32
C ARG A 963 35.34 -63.77 -72.93
N LEU A 964 34.48 -63.99 -71.94
CA LEU A 964 34.03 -65.33 -71.56
C LEU A 964 33.37 -66.05 -72.75
N GLN A 965 32.55 -65.34 -73.53
CA GLN A 965 31.96 -65.88 -74.76
C GLN A 965 33.01 -66.22 -75.82
N ALA A 966 34.02 -65.36 -76.02
CA ALA A 966 35.08 -65.59 -76.99
C ALA A 966 35.97 -66.80 -76.64
N GLU A 967 36.15 -67.08 -75.34
CA GLU A 967 36.95 -68.22 -74.85
C GLU A 967 36.12 -69.48 -74.57
N GLY A 968 34.80 -69.44 -74.78
CA GLY A 968 33.91 -70.57 -74.52
C GLY A 968 33.69 -70.90 -73.03
N LEU A 969 34.08 -69.98 -72.14
CA LEU A 969 33.91 -70.12 -70.70
C LEU A 969 32.49 -69.74 -70.29
N LYS A 970 31.84 -70.58 -69.47
CA LYS A 970 30.46 -70.36 -69.03
C LYS A 970 30.41 -69.75 -67.64
N VAL A 971 29.56 -68.72 -67.50
CA VAL A 971 29.14 -68.21 -66.19
C VAL A 971 28.31 -69.30 -65.52
N ALA A 972 28.61 -69.58 -64.25
CA ALA A 972 27.91 -70.63 -63.52
C ALA A 972 26.45 -70.23 -63.31
N LEU A 973 25.54 -71.12 -63.69
CA LEU A 973 24.11 -70.95 -63.42
C LEU A 973 23.77 -71.66 -62.10
N PRO A 974 23.04 -71.00 -61.18
CA PRO A 974 22.56 -71.69 -60.00
C PRO A 974 21.66 -72.86 -60.44
N LEU A 975 22.01 -74.06 -60.00
CA LEU A 975 21.17 -75.25 -60.22
C LEU A 975 19.86 -75.05 -59.45
N ASP A 976 18.75 -74.88 -60.18
CA ASP A 976 17.42 -74.99 -59.59
C ASP A 976 17.24 -76.43 -59.07
N PRO A 977 16.97 -76.65 -57.78
CA PRO A 977 16.75 -77.99 -57.26
C PRO A 977 15.48 -78.59 -57.91
N LEU A 978 15.70 -79.63 -58.72
CA LEU A 978 14.73 -80.57 -59.31
C LEU A 978 13.33 -80.55 -58.65
N LEU A 979 12.35 -80.05 -59.39
CA LEU A 979 10.94 -80.41 -59.24
C LEU A 979 10.78 -81.93 -59.46
N ILE A 980 10.87 -82.73 -58.39
CA ILE A 980 10.39 -84.11 -58.39
C ILE A 980 8.86 -84.04 -58.51
N ARG A 981 8.36 -84.21 -59.74
CA ARG A 981 6.95 -84.51 -60.00
C ARG A 981 6.67 -85.94 -59.49
N ARG A 982 6.13 -86.07 -58.28
CA ARG A 982 5.41 -87.27 -57.86
C ARG A 982 4.06 -87.31 -58.58
N GLY A 983 3.90 -88.26 -59.49
CA GLY A 983 2.60 -88.75 -59.93
C GLY A 983 2.03 -89.76 -58.94
N SER A 984 0.72 -89.73 -58.78
CA SER A 984 -0.16 -90.46 -57.87
C SER A 984 -0.13 -91.99 -57.97
N SER A 985 0.02 -92.65 -56.82
CA SER A 985 -0.91 -93.65 -56.25
C SER A 985 -0.58 -93.85 -54.77
#